data_AF-A0A9Y2IAR4-F1
#
_entry.id   AF-A0A9Y2IAR4-F1
#
_cell.length_a   1.000
_cell.length_b   1.000
_cell.length_c   1.000
_cell.angle_alpha   90.00
_cell.angle_beta   90.00
_cell.angle_gamma   90.00
#
_symmetry.space_group_name_H-M   'P 1'
#
loop_
_entity.id
_entity.type
_entity.pdbx_description
1 polymer ?
#
loop_
_entity_poly.entity_id
_entity_poly.type
_entity_poly.pdbx_seq_one_letter_code
_entity_poly.pdbx_strand_id
1 'polypeptide(L)'
;MADDDEYYSLQKKLRARGRRVLIVGSSYRVPGTATRKLVVDVNLSKEEINKARKWLGRFGLELPGSGGVEVDSSFLAMLYRLIPDSQFSIQRGLTREARHYETAFERLAKEDAPDRVGLTALAQALSDAGYDINSLRPSERPHEELINLSFAERSVAEQLTAIVLIAGKWGLTIPLELVLRVIGRDGWSHLAEIVSRFDLFRWEEDANGEQVLGVRTQLEAELLAREDLNTKAEISVICEMIESSRPDHSKWGGVEVDFIVALVDKIGHKSSDVPKYSRYWLDVAAAFKILREKLGSAHHRLVLAEANLTREYAKRAHGDSQNDQAARLALLVDTQHLLEETIEHADLSEMAKRNLLVELGSTIGTQVYEQAPTAGSAHLSALMKDVTRSVLAARQIDPENYYPVDVVAWTTSRALENAELEDSLRVDMLANAAASLDSVDSEGLSPTQRALYDLRQSDMARLLNNSVVEQRHLESLKSSNDPAAFYFLARLDAGKGQEGKQAAVRNLLNAPPEVREDWRCSRLLLDLFWELKTGKKFLRGEREALAFSTQDWSDCVGVVQSVSSARSFDQYRLEFLHGLALFHLGQYRQSEALFQDLDRRTVELSSRVVATYLASTESGEPQSHSGRVTWTSPDGRRGKVWLDKLSIEVAFIPRRFTVFEPPQRGETLPDFHIAFNMRGALADPVRGLRRSDGGQRHVG
;
A
#
# COMPACT_ATOMS: atom_id res chain seq x y z
N MET A 1 10.09 11.29 -12.25
CA MET A 1 10.40 11.55 -10.83
C MET A 1 9.86 10.37 -10.05
N ALA A 2 10.45 9.98 -8.93
CA ALA A 2 9.74 9.07 -8.01
C ALA A 2 8.53 9.81 -7.43
N ASP A 3 7.50 9.06 -7.00
CA ASP A 3 6.30 9.65 -6.40
C ASP A 3 6.65 10.20 -4.99
N ASP A 4 6.13 11.37 -4.64
CA ASP A 4 6.31 11.93 -3.30
C ASP A 4 5.72 10.98 -2.23
N ASP A 5 4.63 10.25 -2.55
CA ASP A 5 4.02 9.27 -1.65
C ASP A 5 4.93 8.07 -1.36
N GLU A 6 5.87 7.70 -2.24
CA GLU A 6 6.89 6.67 -1.96
C GLU A 6 7.87 7.13 -0.86
N TYR A 7 8.32 8.39 -0.91
CA TYR A 7 9.19 8.96 0.11
C TYR A 7 8.49 9.05 1.48
N TYR A 8 7.22 9.47 1.51
CA TYR A 8 6.42 9.47 2.75
C TYR A 8 6.16 8.05 3.27
N SER A 9 5.88 7.08 2.39
CA SER A 9 5.72 5.66 2.74
C SER A 9 6.99 5.09 3.36
N LEU A 10 8.16 5.35 2.77
CA LEU A 10 9.45 4.96 3.35
C LEU A 10 9.73 5.67 4.68
N GLN A 11 9.36 6.94 4.82
CA GLN A 11 9.52 7.69 6.07
C GLN A 11 8.64 7.12 7.19
N LYS A 12 7.36 6.79 6.91
CA LYS A 12 6.46 6.15 7.89
C LYS A 12 7.00 4.78 8.31
N LYS A 13 7.47 3.96 7.36
CA LYS A 13 8.13 2.65 7.63
C LYS A 13 9.39 2.77 8.50
N LEU A 14 10.20 3.83 8.33
CA LEU A 14 11.39 4.06 9.14
C LEU A 14 11.07 4.66 10.53
N ARG A 15 10.09 5.56 10.61
CA ARG A 15 9.54 6.07 11.88
C ARG A 15 8.96 4.96 12.74
N ALA A 16 8.19 4.03 12.16
CA ALA A 16 7.66 2.83 12.83
C ALA A 16 8.76 1.94 13.44
N ARG A 17 9.98 1.99 12.89
CA ARG A 17 11.17 1.28 13.42
C ARG A 17 11.99 2.12 14.42
N GLY A 18 11.42 3.22 14.92
CA GLY A 18 12.02 4.10 15.93
C GLY A 18 13.17 4.94 15.40
N ARG A 19 13.32 5.05 14.07
CA ARG A 19 14.38 5.83 13.42
C ARG A 19 13.87 7.24 13.12
N ARG A 20 14.55 8.26 13.66
CA ARG A 20 14.42 9.63 13.14
C ARG A 20 15.30 9.74 11.89
N VAL A 21 14.68 9.85 10.72
CA VAL A 21 15.38 9.89 9.42
C VAL A 21 14.83 11.06 8.60
N LEU A 22 15.73 11.93 8.12
CA LEU A 22 15.44 12.81 7.01
C LEU A 22 15.71 12.02 5.73
N ILE A 23 14.68 11.77 4.93
CA ILE A 23 14.84 11.17 3.60
C ILE A 23 15.04 12.31 2.62
N VAL A 24 16.22 12.39 2.02
CA VAL A 24 16.53 13.37 0.98
C VAL A 24 16.40 12.67 -0.37
N GLY A 25 15.32 12.94 -1.09
CA GLY A 25 15.15 12.50 -2.47
C GLY A 25 16.07 13.28 -3.41
N SER A 26 17.30 12.81 -3.60
CA SER A 26 18.27 13.44 -4.50
C SER A 26 18.17 12.86 -5.92
N SER A 27 17.30 13.43 -6.76
CA SER A 27 17.37 13.20 -8.21
C SER A 27 18.58 13.92 -8.80
N TYR A 28 19.41 13.23 -9.59
CA TYR A 28 20.49 13.89 -10.33
C TYR A 28 19.94 14.89 -11.34
N ARG A 29 20.40 16.14 -11.26
CA ARG A 29 20.39 17.04 -12.42
C ARG A 29 21.56 16.62 -13.31
N VAL A 30 21.29 16.04 -14.47
CA VAL A 30 22.33 15.53 -15.38
C VAL A 30 23.03 16.69 -16.10
N PRO A 31 24.20 17.10 -15.61
CA PRO A 31 25.46 16.94 -16.37
C PRO A 31 26.47 16.03 -15.62
N GLY A 32 27.57 15.65 -16.29
CA GLY A 32 28.54 14.65 -15.76
C GLY A 32 29.51 15.16 -14.66
N THR A 33 30.53 14.39 -14.23
CA THR A 33 31.18 13.22 -14.85
C THR A 33 31.91 12.28 -13.86
N ALA A 34 32.15 11.01 -14.29
CA ALA A 34 33.19 10.05 -13.83
C ALA A 34 33.11 9.49 -12.38
N THR A 35 33.61 8.28 -12.01
CA THR A 35 34.41 7.21 -12.66
C THR A 35 33.70 5.83 -12.47
N ARG A 36 34.19 4.60 -12.72
CA ARG A 36 35.53 4.02 -13.01
C ARG A 36 35.48 2.84 -14.03
N LYS A 37 35.92 1.60 -13.73
CA LYS A 37 35.98 0.46 -14.69
C LYS A 37 36.01 -0.96 -14.08
N LEU A 38 35.43 -1.92 -14.83
CA LEU A 38 36.01 -3.22 -15.24
C LEU A 38 35.39 -3.61 -16.61
N VAL A 39 35.82 -4.67 -17.30
CA VAL A 39 35.76 -4.78 -18.79
C VAL A 39 35.53 -6.22 -19.32
N VAL A 40 35.08 -6.33 -20.58
CA VAL A 40 35.05 -7.50 -21.54
C VAL A 40 33.65 -8.11 -21.75
N ASP A 41 33.16 -8.38 -22.98
CA ASP A 41 33.38 -7.77 -24.32
C ASP A 41 32.26 -8.24 -25.30
N VAL A 42 31.49 -7.32 -25.92
CA VAL A 42 30.60 -7.56 -27.09
C VAL A 42 30.69 -6.34 -28.06
N ASN A 43 31.89 -5.78 -28.23
CA ASN A 43 32.04 -4.36 -28.59
C ASN A 43 32.01 -4.00 -30.09
N LEU A 44 31.56 -2.76 -30.36
CA LEU A 44 31.89 -2.00 -31.57
C LEU A 44 33.40 -1.73 -31.68
N SER A 45 33.93 -1.68 -32.91
CA SER A 45 35.36 -1.45 -33.11
C SER A 45 35.82 -0.04 -32.71
N LYS A 46 37.11 0.07 -32.38
CA LYS A 46 37.79 1.35 -32.09
C LYS A 46 37.71 2.36 -33.25
N GLU A 47 37.48 1.91 -34.48
CA GLU A 47 37.23 2.79 -35.62
C GLU A 47 35.79 3.29 -35.65
N GLU A 48 34.80 2.43 -35.43
CA GLU A 48 33.38 2.80 -35.41
C GLU A 48 33.09 3.77 -34.28
N ILE A 49 33.64 3.53 -33.09
CA ILE A 49 33.55 4.48 -31.95
C ILE A 49 34.14 5.85 -32.31
N ASN A 50 35.22 5.90 -33.10
CA ASN A 50 35.81 7.16 -33.55
C ASN A 50 35.05 7.82 -34.73
N LYS A 51 34.42 7.04 -35.61
CA LYS A 51 33.51 7.52 -36.66
C LYS A 51 32.26 8.11 -36.01
N ALA A 52 31.64 7.41 -35.06
CA ALA A 52 30.51 7.86 -34.26
C ALA A 52 30.83 9.14 -33.48
N ARG A 53 31.94 9.19 -32.73
CA ARG A 53 32.37 10.42 -32.01
C ARG A 53 32.51 11.63 -32.95
N LYS A 54 33.10 11.44 -34.14
CA LYS A 54 33.25 12.52 -35.16
C LYS A 54 31.92 12.92 -35.82
N TRP A 55 30.92 12.05 -35.83
CA TRP A 55 29.59 12.34 -36.37
C TRP A 55 28.73 13.05 -35.31
N LEU A 56 28.64 12.51 -34.10
CA LEU A 56 27.92 13.07 -32.95
C LEU A 56 28.36 14.49 -32.60
N GLY A 57 29.67 14.78 -32.63
CA GLY A 57 30.20 16.12 -32.39
C GLY A 57 29.70 17.19 -33.37
N ARG A 58 29.20 16.81 -34.55
CA ARG A 58 28.58 17.76 -35.51
C ARG A 58 27.20 18.25 -35.06
N PHE A 59 26.56 17.52 -34.15
CA PHE A 59 25.26 17.85 -33.55
C PHE A 59 25.40 18.44 -32.14
N GLY A 60 26.63 18.81 -31.72
CA GLY A 60 26.91 19.32 -30.38
C GLY A 60 26.96 18.23 -29.28
N LEU A 61 26.95 16.95 -29.65
CA LEU A 61 26.98 15.82 -28.73
C LEU A 61 28.42 15.30 -28.55
N GLU A 62 29.13 15.78 -27.53
CA GLU A 62 30.50 15.35 -27.23
C GLU A 62 30.55 14.03 -26.44
N LEU A 63 31.04 12.95 -27.07
CA LEU A 63 31.36 11.71 -26.35
C LEU A 63 32.68 11.84 -25.56
N PRO A 64 32.72 11.49 -24.25
CA PRO A 64 33.91 11.60 -23.40
C PRO A 64 35.19 11.05 -24.03
N GLY A 65 36.29 11.79 -23.85
CA GLY A 65 37.60 11.48 -24.43
C GLY A 65 38.39 10.45 -23.62
N SER A 66 39.20 9.65 -24.36
CA SER A 66 40.49 9.07 -23.93
C SER A 66 40.60 8.32 -22.58
N GLY A 67 39.51 8.01 -21.88
CA GLY A 67 39.53 7.26 -20.62
C GLY A 67 39.57 5.74 -20.76
N GLY A 68 39.22 5.19 -21.93
CA GLY A 68 39.10 3.75 -22.16
C GLY A 68 37.97 3.10 -21.37
N VAL A 69 36.81 3.77 -21.31
CA VAL A 69 35.53 3.16 -20.92
C VAL A 69 34.87 2.67 -22.21
N GLU A 70 34.30 1.47 -22.17
CA GLU A 70 33.65 0.85 -23.33
C GLU A 70 32.23 1.38 -23.57
N VAL A 71 31.66 1.00 -24.71
CA VAL A 71 30.33 1.43 -25.15
C VAL A 71 29.33 0.37 -24.71
N ASP A 72 28.75 0.59 -23.53
CA ASP A 72 27.74 -0.29 -22.92
C ASP A 72 26.47 -0.45 -23.78
N SER A 73 25.73 -1.55 -23.53
CA SER A 73 24.38 -1.85 -24.02
C SER A 73 23.42 -0.66 -24.06
N SER A 74 23.50 0.27 -23.09
CA SER A 74 22.72 1.50 -23.07
C SER A 74 23.02 2.50 -24.21
N PHE A 75 24.00 2.26 -25.07
CA PHE A 75 24.36 3.16 -26.18
C PHE A 75 23.25 3.32 -27.23
N LEU A 76 22.54 2.24 -27.59
CA LEU A 76 21.39 2.36 -28.49
C LEU A 76 20.26 3.17 -27.84
N ALA A 77 20.02 2.94 -26.53
CA ALA A 77 19.07 3.73 -25.75
C ALA A 77 19.46 5.21 -25.62
N MET A 78 20.76 5.52 -25.57
CA MET A 78 21.29 6.89 -25.59
C MET A 78 21.06 7.55 -26.95
N LEU A 79 21.39 6.88 -28.06
CA LEU A 79 21.15 7.40 -29.41
C LEU A 79 19.66 7.67 -29.65
N TYR A 80 18.79 6.71 -29.33
CA TYR A 80 17.34 6.84 -29.42
C TYR A 80 16.80 8.07 -28.68
N ARG A 81 17.35 8.38 -27.49
CA ARG A 81 16.92 9.52 -26.66
C ARG A 81 17.50 10.86 -27.09
N LEU A 82 18.69 10.88 -27.69
CA LEU A 82 19.39 12.12 -28.07
C LEU A 82 19.23 12.52 -29.54
N ILE A 83 18.84 11.59 -30.43
CA ILE A 83 18.78 11.82 -31.88
C ILE A 83 17.48 11.23 -32.44
N PRO A 84 16.44 12.06 -32.68
CA PRO A 84 15.16 11.61 -33.25
C PRO A 84 15.32 10.81 -34.55
N ASP A 85 16.18 11.26 -35.48
CA ASP A 85 16.45 10.61 -36.76
C ASP A 85 16.99 9.17 -36.62
N SER A 86 17.58 8.83 -35.46
CA SER A 86 18.09 7.48 -35.18
C SER A 86 16.99 6.51 -34.73
N GLN A 87 15.87 7.00 -34.21
CA GLN A 87 14.85 6.19 -33.52
C GLN A 87 14.30 5.07 -34.42
N PHE A 88 13.85 5.42 -35.63
CA PHE A 88 13.34 4.46 -36.62
C PHE A 88 14.40 3.43 -37.05
N SER A 89 15.66 3.85 -37.17
CA SER A 89 16.76 2.95 -37.56
C SER A 89 17.13 1.97 -36.46
N ILE A 90 17.10 2.41 -35.19
CA ILE A 90 17.35 1.59 -34.00
C ILE A 90 16.20 0.61 -33.80
N GLN A 91 14.95 1.09 -33.86
CA GLN A 91 13.75 0.27 -33.72
C GLN A 91 13.72 -0.84 -34.78
N ARG A 92 13.93 -0.50 -36.06
CA ARG A 92 14.03 -1.48 -37.15
C ARG A 92 15.22 -2.43 -37.01
N GLY A 93 16.29 -2.01 -36.34
CA GLY A 93 17.42 -2.86 -35.95
C GLY A 93 17.01 -3.90 -34.92
N LEU A 94 16.40 -3.47 -33.82
CA LEU A 94 15.90 -4.33 -32.75
C LEU A 94 14.85 -5.34 -33.25
N THR A 95 13.87 -4.92 -34.06
CA THR A 95 12.87 -5.85 -34.63
C THR A 95 13.53 -6.93 -35.50
N ARG A 96 14.60 -6.59 -36.24
CA ARG A 96 15.38 -7.57 -37.01
C ARG A 96 16.21 -8.50 -36.13
N GLU A 97 16.76 -7.99 -35.03
CA GLU A 97 17.46 -8.77 -34.02
C GLU A 97 16.50 -9.80 -33.37
N ALA A 98 15.33 -9.36 -32.92
CA ALA A 98 14.29 -10.22 -32.35
C ALA A 98 13.80 -11.31 -33.34
N ARG A 99 13.44 -10.94 -34.57
CA ARG A 99 12.99 -11.91 -35.60
C ARG A 99 14.07 -12.93 -35.98
N HIS A 100 15.34 -12.54 -35.93
CA HIS A 100 16.45 -13.47 -36.13
C HIS A 100 16.52 -14.51 -35.00
N TYR A 101 16.36 -14.09 -33.75
CA TYR A 101 16.30 -14.99 -32.60
C TYR A 101 15.06 -15.90 -32.62
N GLU A 102 13.90 -15.39 -33.04
CA GLU A 102 12.67 -16.20 -33.20
C GLU A 102 12.82 -17.27 -34.29
N THR A 103 13.37 -16.90 -35.45
CA THR A 103 13.66 -17.86 -36.53
C THR A 103 14.70 -18.90 -36.09
N ALA A 104 15.68 -18.51 -35.27
CA ALA A 104 16.70 -19.41 -34.75
C ALA A 104 16.15 -20.36 -33.67
N PHE A 105 15.27 -19.88 -32.78
CA PHE A 105 14.50 -20.71 -31.85
C PHE A 105 13.75 -21.80 -32.61
N GLU A 106 12.93 -21.42 -33.59
CA GLU A 106 12.11 -22.37 -34.35
C GLU A 106 12.96 -23.40 -35.08
N ARG A 107 14.14 -23.01 -35.57
CA ARG A 107 15.08 -23.94 -36.19
C ARG A 107 15.66 -24.92 -35.17
N LEU A 108 16.07 -24.49 -33.97
CA LEU A 108 16.59 -25.39 -32.94
C LEU A 108 15.52 -26.37 -32.44
N ALA A 109 14.28 -25.90 -32.26
CA ALA A 109 13.13 -26.75 -31.94
C ALA A 109 12.76 -27.73 -33.08
N LYS A 110 13.11 -27.42 -34.35
CA LYS A 110 13.00 -28.34 -35.49
C LYS A 110 14.17 -29.33 -35.59
N GLU A 111 15.38 -28.96 -35.17
CA GLU A 111 16.61 -29.76 -35.32
C GLU A 111 16.81 -30.82 -34.23
N ASP A 112 16.43 -30.55 -32.98
CA ASP A 112 16.57 -31.49 -31.84
C ASP A 112 15.27 -32.26 -31.50
N ALA A 113 14.19 -32.04 -32.26
CA ALA A 113 12.98 -32.86 -32.15
C ALA A 113 13.33 -34.32 -32.54
N PRO A 114 13.13 -35.32 -31.65
CA PRO A 114 13.60 -36.66 -31.93
C PRO A 114 12.83 -37.28 -33.12
N ASP A 115 13.59 -37.89 -34.04
CA ASP A 115 13.18 -38.62 -35.26
C ASP A 115 12.13 -39.75 -35.05
N ARG A 116 11.59 -39.88 -33.83
CA ARG A 116 10.73 -40.97 -33.37
C ARG A 116 9.58 -40.54 -32.45
N VAL A 117 9.04 -39.33 -32.61
CA VAL A 117 7.58 -39.18 -32.45
C VAL A 117 6.95 -39.67 -33.75
N GLY A 118 6.75 -40.99 -33.84
CA GLY A 118 6.09 -41.59 -35.00
C GLY A 118 4.71 -40.96 -35.21
N LEU A 119 4.41 -40.61 -36.46
CA LEU A 119 3.14 -39.99 -36.83
C LEU A 119 1.98 -40.81 -36.25
N THR A 120 1.04 -40.15 -35.56
CA THR A 120 -0.16 -40.82 -35.08
C THR A 120 -0.90 -41.43 -36.27
N ALA A 121 -1.64 -42.53 -36.07
CA ALA A 121 -2.31 -43.22 -37.19
C ALA A 121 -3.23 -42.28 -38.01
N LEU A 122 -3.78 -41.25 -37.37
CA LEU A 122 -4.52 -40.17 -38.03
C LEU A 122 -3.63 -39.25 -38.88
N ALA A 123 -2.48 -38.82 -38.35
CA ALA A 123 -1.54 -37.99 -39.09
C ALA A 123 -0.94 -38.74 -40.29
N GLN A 124 -0.55 -40.01 -40.12
CA GLN A 124 -0.09 -40.86 -41.21
C GLN A 124 -1.16 -40.98 -42.31
N ALA A 125 -2.41 -41.28 -41.94
CA ALA A 125 -3.52 -41.36 -42.89
C ALA A 125 -3.81 -40.03 -43.62
N LEU A 126 -3.49 -38.87 -43.02
CA LEU A 126 -3.60 -37.57 -43.69
C LEU A 126 -2.49 -37.36 -44.74
N SER A 127 -1.23 -37.74 -44.46
CA SER A 127 -0.18 -37.73 -45.49
C SER A 127 -0.46 -38.74 -46.60
N ASP A 128 -0.93 -39.93 -46.26
CA ASP A 128 -1.26 -40.98 -47.24
C ASP A 128 -2.45 -40.55 -48.13
N ALA A 129 -3.33 -39.69 -47.61
CA ALA A 129 -4.40 -39.02 -48.36
C ALA A 129 -3.96 -37.76 -49.14
N GLY A 130 -2.67 -37.40 -49.11
CA GLY A 130 -2.10 -36.29 -49.88
C GLY A 130 -2.15 -34.92 -49.22
N TYR A 131 -2.47 -34.83 -47.92
CA TYR A 131 -2.33 -33.58 -47.15
C TYR A 131 -0.90 -33.42 -46.63
N ASP A 132 -0.28 -32.27 -46.90
CA ASP A 132 1.03 -31.96 -46.33
C ASP A 132 0.91 -31.69 -44.82
N ILE A 133 1.39 -32.63 -43.99
CA ILE A 133 1.40 -32.48 -42.53
C ILE A 133 2.23 -31.27 -42.09
N ASN A 134 3.21 -30.82 -42.88
CA ASN A 134 4.00 -29.64 -42.53
C ASN A 134 3.15 -28.36 -42.57
N SER A 135 2.13 -28.29 -43.45
CA SER A 135 1.12 -27.23 -43.45
C SER A 135 0.18 -27.23 -42.24
N LEU A 136 0.21 -28.28 -41.41
CA LEU A 136 -0.54 -28.41 -40.15
C LEU A 136 0.32 -28.10 -38.90
N ARG A 137 1.59 -27.73 -39.08
CA ARG A 137 2.48 -27.26 -37.99
C ARG A 137 2.41 -25.74 -37.84
N PRO A 138 2.77 -25.16 -36.67
CA PRO A 138 2.88 -23.72 -36.50
C PRO A 138 3.73 -23.09 -37.61
N SER A 139 3.18 -22.01 -38.17
CA SER A 139 3.39 -21.63 -39.56
C SER A 139 4.55 -20.65 -39.77
N GLU A 140 5.37 -20.91 -40.79
CA GLU A 140 6.33 -19.95 -41.34
C GLU A 140 5.58 -18.80 -42.06
N ARG A 141 5.09 -17.82 -41.30
CA ARG A 141 4.37 -16.64 -41.83
C ARG A 141 5.36 -15.55 -42.26
N PRO A 142 5.08 -14.79 -43.34
CA PRO A 142 5.76 -13.52 -43.57
C PRO A 142 5.46 -12.57 -42.40
N HIS A 143 6.52 -12.03 -41.77
CA HIS A 143 6.50 -11.44 -40.41
C HIS A 143 5.72 -10.12 -40.21
N GLU A 144 4.84 -9.70 -41.12
CA GLU A 144 4.29 -8.33 -41.13
C GLU A 144 2.99 -8.13 -40.31
N GLU A 145 2.32 -9.19 -39.81
CA GLU A 145 1.01 -9.07 -39.12
C GLU A 145 1.00 -9.46 -37.63
N LEU A 146 2.16 -9.69 -37.01
CA LEU A 146 2.29 -10.15 -35.62
C LEU A 146 1.53 -9.29 -34.59
N ILE A 147 1.50 -7.97 -34.80
CA ILE A 147 0.85 -6.99 -33.92
C ILE A 147 -0.63 -7.29 -33.61
N ASN A 148 -1.32 -8.06 -34.49
CA ASN A 148 -2.73 -8.41 -34.36
C ASN A 148 -3.00 -9.86 -33.91
N LEU A 149 -1.98 -10.73 -33.88
CA LEU A 149 -2.16 -12.13 -33.47
C LEU A 149 -2.37 -12.25 -31.95
N SER A 150 -3.36 -13.06 -31.56
CA SER A 150 -3.57 -13.45 -30.17
C SER A 150 -2.44 -14.36 -29.67
N PHE A 151 -2.34 -14.57 -28.35
CA PHE A 151 -1.24 -15.32 -27.77
C PHE A 151 -1.17 -16.78 -28.26
N ALA A 152 -2.33 -17.46 -28.35
CA ALA A 152 -2.42 -18.85 -28.81
C ALA A 152 -2.18 -19.04 -30.33
N GLU A 153 -2.15 -17.96 -31.12
CA GLU A 153 -1.87 -18.03 -32.57
C GLU A 153 -0.37 -17.88 -32.91
N ARG A 154 0.45 -17.54 -31.90
CA ARG A 154 1.90 -17.31 -32.00
C ARG A 154 2.69 -18.61 -31.88
N SER A 155 3.86 -18.65 -32.50
CA SER A 155 4.82 -19.75 -32.32
C SER A 155 5.41 -19.76 -30.90
N VAL A 156 6.00 -20.89 -30.50
CA VAL A 156 6.64 -21.06 -29.17
C VAL A 156 7.71 -19.98 -28.92
N ALA A 157 8.39 -19.53 -29.98
CA ALA A 157 9.37 -18.45 -29.93
C ALA A 157 8.70 -17.08 -29.71
N GLU A 158 7.72 -16.75 -30.55
CA GLU A 158 6.95 -15.50 -30.50
C GLU A 158 6.18 -15.35 -29.17
N GLN A 159 5.78 -16.47 -28.56
CA GLN A 159 5.19 -16.53 -27.21
C GLN A 159 6.22 -16.19 -26.12
N LEU A 160 7.40 -16.81 -26.14
CA LEU A 160 8.50 -16.49 -25.22
C LEU A 160 8.88 -15.01 -25.31
N THR A 161 9.08 -14.51 -26.53
CA THR A 161 9.35 -13.10 -26.79
C THR A 161 8.25 -12.22 -26.20
N ALA A 162 6.98 -12.48 -26.50
CA ALA A 162 5.86 -11.67 -26.01
C ALA A 162 5.78 -11.63 -24.47
N ILE A 163 5.94 -12.76 -23.79
CA ILE A 163 5.97 -12.86 -22.31
C ILE A 163 7.07 -11.95 -21.74
N VAL A 164 8.31 -12.13 -22.20
CA VAL A 164 9.47 -11.46 -21.63
C VAL A 164 9.49 -9.95 -21.96
N LEU A 165 9.04 -9.55 -23.15
CA LEU A 165 8.86 -8.15 -23.53
C LEU A 165 7.80 -7.44 -22.65
N ILE A 166 6.70 -8.12 -22.33
CA ILE A 166 5.60 -7.52 -21.55
C ILE A 166 6.01 -7.22 -20.11
N ALA A 167 6.76 -8.11 -19.45
CA ALA A 167 7.35 -7.79 -18.14
C ALA A 167 8.48 -6.76 -18.27
N GLY A 168 9.36 -6.95 -19.26
CA GLY A 168 10.55 -6.14 -19.47
C GLY A 168 10.27 -4.66 -19.71
N LYS A 169 9.18 -4.32 -20.43
CA LYS A 169 8.77 -2.91 -20.68
C LYS A 169 8.41 -2.14 -19.41
N TRP A 170 8.16 -2.84 -18.29
CA TRP A 170 7.88 -2.26 -16.97
C TRP A 170 9.05 -2.43 -15.98
N GLY A 171 10.18 -2.98 -16.44
CA GLY A 171 11.35 -3.27 -15.60
C GLY A 171 11.14 -4.46 -14.64
N LEU A 172 10.24 -5.39 -14.97
CA LEU A 172 9.99 -6.60 -14.19
C LEU A 172 10.73 -7.80 -14.79
N THR A 173 11.27 -8.67 -13.94
CA THR A 173 11.72 -10.02 -14.29
C THR A 173 10.63 -11.04 -13.95
N ILE A 174 10.64 -12.18 -14.65
CA ILE A 174 9.58 -13.21 -14.56
C ILE A 174 10.18 -14.49 -13.96
N PRO A 175 9.52 -15.15 -12.98
CA PRO A 175 9.93 -16.48 -12.53
C PRO A 175 9.98 -17.48 -13.70
N LEU A 176 11.09 -18.18 -13.88
CA LEU A 176 11.29 -19.12 -14.99
C LEU A 176 10.24 -20.24 -15.00
N GLU A 177 9.88 -20.75 -13.82
CA GLU A 177 8.83 -21.74 -13.61
C GLU A 177 7.43 -21.29 -14.09
N LEU A 178 7.17 -19.99 -14.15
CA LEU A 178 5.93 -19.45 -14.73
C LEU A 178 6.00 -19.41 -16.26
N VAL A 179 7.10 -18.90 -16.82
CA VAL A 179 7.35 -18.84 -18.28
C VAL A 179 7.22 -20.22 -18.90
N LEU A 180 7.84 -21.22 -18.29
CA LEU A 180 7.77 -22.63 -18.71
C LEU A 180 6.37 -23.24 -18.64
N ARG A 181 5.51 -22.73 -17.74
CA ARG A 181 4.14 -23.23 -17.55
C ARG A 181 3.16 -22.65 -18.58
N VAL A 182 3.39 -21.41 -19.00
CA VAL A 182 2.64 -20.77 -20.09
C VAL A 182 3.01 -21.41 -21.43
N ILE A 183 4.30 -21.59 -21.71
CA ILE A 183 4.81 -22.11 -23.00
C ILE A 183 4.67 -23.63 -23.11
N GLY A 184 4.71 -24.35 -21.99
CA GLY A 184 4.58 -25.80 -21.95
C GLY A 184 5.85 -26.57 -22.33
N ARG A 185 5.69 -27.87 -22.61
CA ARG A 185 6.80 -28.83 -22.71
C ARG A 185 7.80 -28.52 -23.81
N ASP A 186 7.33 -28.02 -24.94
CA ASP A 186 8.14 -27.80 -26.14
C ASP A 186 9.07 -26.56 -26.00
N GLY A 187 8.81 -25.70 -25.00
CA GLY A 187 9.73 -24.62 -24.63
C GLY A 187 10.90 -25.06 -23.75
N TRP A 188 10.72 -26.09 -22.91
CA TRP A 188 11.71 -26.49 -21.90
C TRP A 188 13.04 -27.00 -22.50
N SER A 189 12.99 -27.78 -23.58
CA SER A 189 14.16 -28.46 -24.14
C SER A 189 15.25 -27.52 -24.69
N HIS A 190 14.89 -26.29 -25.08
CA HIS A 190 15.79 -25.38 -25.78
C HIS A 190 16.12 -24.11 -24.99
N LEU A 191 15.33 -23.74 -23.97
CA LEU A 191 15.38 -22.41 -23.34
C LEU A 191 16.79 -22.04 -22.81
N ALA A 192 17.50 -22.98 -22.18
CA ALA A 192 18.86 -22.76 -21.70
C ALA A 192 19.86 -22.51 -22.84
N GLU A 193 19.73 -23.21 -23.97
CA GLU A 193 20.58 -23.02 -25.14
C GLU A 193 20.29 -21.67 -25.81
N ILE A 194 19.01 -21.29 -25.90
CA ILE A 194 18.53 -20.01 -26.45
C ILE A 194 19.09 -18.84 -25.65
N VAL A 195 18.91 -18.81 -24.33
CA VAL A 195 19.42 -17.68 -23.50
C VAL A 195 20.96 -17.66 -23.45
N SER A 196 21.64 -18.81 -23.64
CA SER A 196 23.10 -18.84 -23.81
C SER A 196 23.59 -18.29 -25.16
N ARG A 197 22.72 -18.15 -26.16
CA ARG A 197 23.06 -17.74 -27.54
C ARG A 197 22.59 -16.32 -27.90
N PHE A 198 21.57 -15.77 -27.24
CA PHE A 198 20.89 -14.55 -27.69
C PHE A 198 20.75 -13.51 -26.56
N ASP A 199 21.50 -12.41 -26.68
CA ASP A 199 21.63 -11.33 -25.67
C ASP A 199 20.37 -10.47 -25.45
N LEU A 200 19.23 -10.77 -26.10
CA LEU A 200 17.96 -10.09 -25.83
C LEU A 200 17.40 -10.42 -24.45
N PHE A 201 17.60 -11.66 -24.00
CA PHE A 201 17.06 -12.21 -22.76
C PHE A 201 18.18 -12.43 -21.75
N ARG A 202 17.89 -12.18 -20.47
CA ARG A 202 18.81 -12.44 -19.36
C ARG A 202 18.22 -13.46 -18.40
N TRP A 203 18.92 -14.58 -18.24
CA TRP A 203 18.71 -15.52 -17.15
C TRP A 203 19.56 -15.04 -15.98
N GLU A 204 18.91 -14.69 -14.87
CA GLU A 204 19.55 -14.25 -13.63
C GLU A 204 19.02 -15.09 -12.46
N GLU A 205 19.83 -15.27 -11.41
CA GLU A 205 19.40 -15.87 -10.14
C GLU A 205 19.11 -14.74 -9.15
N ASP A 206 17.95 -14.77 -8.51
CA ASP A 206 17.49 -13.73 -7.61
C ASP A 206 18.18 -13.80 -6.24
N ALA A 207 17.90 -12.83 -5.36
CA ALA A 207 18.51 -12.75 -4.03
C ALA A 207 18.07 -13.89 -3.06
N ASN A 208 17.14 -14.74 -3.46
CA ASN A 208 16.64 -15.91 -2.71
C ASN A 208 17.11 -17.25 -3.32
N GLY A 209 17.67 -17.24 -4.54
CA GLY A 209 18.08 -18.42 -5.31
C GLY A 209 17.10 -18.82 -6.42
N GLU A 210 16.03 -18.05 -6.63
CA GLU A 210 15.01 -18.32 -7.64
C GLU A 210 15.49 -17.89 -9.04
N GLN A 211 15.23 -18.72 -10.04
CA GLN A 211 15.68 -18.48 -11.41
C GLN A 211 14.68 -17.56 -12.14
N VAL A 212 15.14 -16.43 -12.64
CA VAL A 212 14.30 -15.40 -13.28
C VAL A 212 14.79 -15.03 -14.68
N LEU A 213 13.83 -14.67 -15.54
CA LEU A 213 14.05 -14.27 -16.92
C LEU A 213 13.70 -12.78 -17.10
N GLY A 214 14.60 -12.02 -17.72
CA GLY A 214 14.47 -10.58 -17.95
C GLY A 214 14.94 -10.15 -19.35
N VAL A 215 14.94 -8.85 -19.59
CA VAL A 215 15.37 -8.20 -20.84
C VAL A 215 16.71 -7.48 -20.69
N ARG A 216 17.46 -7.32 -21.78
CA ARG A 216 18.71 -6.52 -21.81
C ARG A 216 18.52 -5.09 -21.28
N THR A 217 17.50 -4.38 -21.77
CA THR A 217 17.05 -3.11 -21.21
C THR A 217 15.52 -2.93 -21.30
N GLN A 218 14.95 -2.16 -20.37
CA GLN A 218 13.53 -1.79 -20.40
C GLN A 218 13.14 -1.07 -21.71
N LEU A 219 14.00 -0.19 -22.25
CA LEU A 219 13.67 0.59 -23.43
C LEU A 219 13.56 -0.28 -24.68
N GLU A 220 14.44 -1.27 -24.85
CA GLU A 220 14.36 -2.22 -25.97
C GLU A 220 13.06 -3.02 -25.88
N ALA A 221 12.66 -3.41 -24.66
CA ALA A 221 11.38 -4.08 -24.41
C ALA A 221 10.16 -3.19 -24.71
N GLU A 222 10.20 -1.90 -24.33
CA GLU A 222 9.18 -0.92 -24.69
C GLU A 222 9.06 -0.70 -26.21
N LEU A 223 10.18 -0.73 -26.95
CA LEU A 223 10.19 -0.51 -28.40
C LEU A 223 9.70 -1.73 -29.17
N LEU A 224 10.17 -2.92 -28.80
CA LEU A 224 9.74 -4.18 -29.42
C LEU A 224 8.26 -4.47 -29.12
N ALA A 225 7.81 -4.29 -27.88
CA ALA A 225 6.40 -4.49 -27.53
C ALA A 225 5.45 -3.55 -28.30
N ARG A 226 5.88 -2.34 -28.67
CA ARG A 226 5.05 -1.40 -29.46
C ARG A 226 4.89 -1.80 -30.93
N GLU A 227 5.87 -2.48 -31.51
CA GLU A 227 5.78 -3.01 -32.88
C GLU A 227 5.06 -4.37 -32.90
N ASP A 228 5.33 -5.22 -31.91
CA ASP A 228 4.95 -6.64 -31.95
C ASP A 228 3.61 -6.95 -31.26
N LEU A 229 3.05 -6.04 -30.46
CA LEU A 229 1.85 -6.28 -29.64
C LEU A 229 0.91 -5.07 -29.60
N ASN A 230 -0.30 -5.21 -30.16
CA ASN A 230 -1.38 -4.28 -29.82
C ASN A 230 -1.88 -4.52 -28.36
N THR A 231 -2.62 -3.56 -27.79
CA THR A 231 -3.08 -3.65 -26.38
C THR A 231 -3.90 -4.92 -26.08
N LYS A 232 -4.66 -5.45 -27.04
CA LYS A 232 -5.41 -6.70 -26.85
C LYS A 232 -4.47 -7.90 -26.77
N ALA A 233 -3.43 -7.94 -27.61
CA ALA A 233 -2.40 -8.96 -27.54
C ALA A 233 -1.62 -8.86 -26.21
N GLU A 234 -1.24 -7.67 -25.77
CA GLU A 234 -0.62 -7.46 -24.44
C GLU A 234 -1.48 -8.02 -23.30
N ILE A 235 -2.78 -7.73 -23.28
CA ILE A 235 -3.71 -8.25 -22.27
C ILE A 235 -3.83 -9.78 -22.36
N SER A 236 -3.89 -10.35 -23.58
CA SER A 236 -3.95 -11.80 -23.79
C SER A 236 -2.80 -12.52 -23.07
N VAL A 237 -1.56 -12.03 -23.18
CA VAL A 237 -0.41 -12.66 -22.49
C VAL A 237 -0.46 -12.44 -20.97
N ILE A 238 -1.02 -11.31 -20.51
CA ILE A 238 -1.19 -11.04 -19.07
C ILE A 238 -2.20 -12.02 -18.45
N CYS A 239 -3.31 -12.29 -19.13
CA CYS A 239 -4.27 -13.31 -18.69
C CYS A 239 -3.64 -14.71 -18.65
N GLU A 240 -2.90 -15.10 -19.69
CA GLU A 240 -2.20 -16.41 -19.77
C GLU A 240 -1.15 -16.58 -18.66
N MET A 241 -0.41 -15.52 -18.32
CA MET A 241 0.51 -15.51 -17.16
C MET A 241 -0.24 -15.61 -15.82
N ILE A 242 -1.42 -14.99 -15.67
CA ILE A 242 -2.24 -15.12 -14.47
C ILE A 242 -2.78 -16.55 -14.34
N GLU A 243 -3.43 -17.07 -15.38
CA GLU A 243 -4.04 -18.41 -15.39
C GLU A 243 -3.02 -19.55 -15.25
N SER A 244 -1.77 -19.32 -15.65
CA SER A 244 -0.66 -20.27 -15.49
C SER A 244 0.05 -20.17 -14.13
N SER A 245 -0.26 -19.18 -13.30
CA SER A 245 0.42 -19.01 -12.01
C SER A 245 0.06 -20.10 -10.99
N ARG A 246 0.94 -20.29 -10.00
CA ARG A 246 0.77 -21.19 -8.86
C ARG A 246 1.21 -20.47 -7.58
N PRO A 247 0.26 -19.86 -6.84
CA PRO A 247 0.53 -19.33 -5.52
C PRO A 247 1.00 -20.41 -4.55
N ASP A 248 2.06 -20.11 -3.80
CA ASP A 248 2.45 -20.92 -2.64
C ASP A 248 1.34 -20.91 -1.58
N HIS A 249 1.30 -21.95 -0.75
CA HIS A 249 0.53 -21.97 0.50
C HIS A 249 1.07 -21.00 1.59
N SER A 250 2.05 -20.15 1.27
CA SER A 250 2.59 -19.15 2.19
C SER A 250 1.73 -17.89 2.21
N LYS A 251 1.73 -17.13 3.31
CA LYS A 251 0.98 -15.85 3.40
C LYS A 251 1.41 -14.79 2.37
N TRP A 252 2.55 -14.98 1.71
CA TRP A 252 3.07 -14.09 0.69
C TRP A 252 2.72 -14.55 -0.74
N GLY A 253 2.53 -15.86 -0.95
CA GLY A 253 2.15 -16.47 -2.22
C GLY A 253 3.31 -16.85 -3.15
N GLY A 254 4.56 -16.62 -2.73
CA GLY A 254 5.75 -16.92 -3.53
C GLY A 254 6.06 -15.87 -4.60
N VAL A 255 7.18 -16.06 -5.31
CA VAL A 255 7.68 -15.10 -6.31
C VAL A 255 6.72 -14.88 -7.49
N GLU A 256 5.89 -15.87 -7.84
CA GLU A 256 4.86 -15.71 -8.86
C GLU A 256 3.75 -14.73 -8.44
N VAL A 257 3.34 -14.74 -7.17
CA VAL A 257 2.34 -13.78 -6.66
C VAL A 257 2.94 -12.40 -6.50
N ASP A 258 4.20 -12.27 -6.11
CA ASP A 258 4.89 -10.98 -6.11
C ASP A 258 5.01 -10.39 -7.53
N PHE A 259 5.39 -11.22 -8.52
CA PHE A 259 5.42 -10.83 -9.93
C PHE A 259 4.05 -10.40 -10.46
N ILE A 260 3.01 -11.23 -10.29
CA ILE A 260 1.66 -10.95 -10.82
C ILE A 260 1.03 -9.71 -10.17
N VAL A 261 1.24 -9.49 -8.86
CA VAL A 261 0.76 -8.26 -8.20
C VAL A 261 1.51 -7.03 -8.72
N ALA A 262 2.84 -7.11 -8.86
CA ALA A 262 3.64 -6.02 -9.41
C ALA A 262 3.27 -5.72 -10.89
N LEU A 263 2.90 -6.75 -11.66
CA LEU A 263 2.43 -6.64 -13.04
C LEU A 263 1.07 -5.92 -13.11
N VAL A 264 0.11 -6.29 -12.25
CA VAL A 264 -1.22 -5.65 -12.20
C VAL A 264 -1.13 -4.19 -11.75
N ASP A 265 -0.26 -3.85 -10.79
CA ASP A 265 -0.04 -2.45 -10.39
C ASP A 265 0.42 -1.54 -11.56
N LYS A 266 1.01 -2.10 -12.64
CA LYS A 266 1.40 -1.36 -13.85
C LYS A 266 0.28 -1.15 -14.88
N ILE A 267 -0.82 -1.90 -14.80
CA ILE A 267 -1.99 -1.77 -15.69
C ILE A 267 -3.27 -1.31 -14.97
N GLY A 268 -3.30 -1.36 -13.64
CA GLY A 268 -4.44 -0.98 -12.81
C GLY A 268 -4.64 0.54 -12.70
N HIS A 269 -5.57 0.94 -11.81
CA HIS A 269 -6.06 2.31 -11.69
C HIS A 269 -5.02 3.38 -11.29
N LYS A 270 -3.83 2.96 -10.81
CA LYS A 270 -2.71 3.84 -10.42
C LYS A 270 -1.65 4.02 -11.51
N SER A 271 -1.77 3.33 -12.63
CA SER A 271 -0.82 3.43 -13.74
C SER A 271 -0.87 4.82 -14.42
N SER A 272 0.17 5.18 -15.16
CA SER A 272 0.12 6.32 -16.10
C SER A 272 -0.83 6.06 -17.28
N ASP A 273 -1.04 4.79 -17.60
CA ASP A 273 -1.56 4.31 -18.87
C ASP A 273 -3.04 3.87 -18.77
N VAL A 274 -3.77 4.29 -17.73
CA VAL A 274 -5.15 3.86 -17.48
C VAL A 274 -6.06 3.92 -18.72
N PRO A 275 -6.06 4.96 -19.58
CA PRO A 275 -6.89 4.99 -20.80
C PRO A 275 -6.56 3.91 -21.85
N LYS A 276 -5.35 3.33 -21.80
CA LYS A 276 -4.96 2.20 -22.64
C LYS A 276 -5.64 0.92 -22.13
N TYR A 277 -5.46 0.60 -20.84
CA TYR A 277 -5.82 -0.69 -20.26
C TYR A 277 -7.22 -0.79 -19.64
N SER A 278 -7.87 0.31 -19.22
CA SER A 278 -9.07 0.25 -18.37
C SER A 278 -10.28 -0.46 -18.96
N ARG A 279 -10.36 -0.52 -20.30
CA ARG A 279 -11.41 -1.26 -21.02
C ARG A 279 -11.30 -2.78 -20.88
N TYR A 280 -10.13 -3.29 -20.49
CA TYR A 280 -9.78 -4.71 -20.43
C TYR A 280 -9.66 -5.24 -18.98
N TRP A 281 -10.00 -4.43 -17.97
CA TRP A 281 -9.85 -4.82 -16.56
C TRP A 281 -10.74 -6.01 -16.17
N LEU A 282 -11.88 -6.22 -16.84
CA LEU A 282 -12.70 -7.43 -16.64
C LEU A 282 -12.07 -8.68 -17.25
N ASP A 283 -11.33 -8.59 -18.35
CA ASP A 283 -10.63 -9.74 -18.94
C ASP A 283 -9.54 -10.25 -17.97
N VAL A 284 -8.82 -9.30 -17.34
CA VAL A 284 -7.79 -9.59 -16.33
C VAL A 284 -8.42 -10.11 -15.02
N ALA A 285 -9.58 -9.61 -14.62
CA ALA A 285 -10.33 -10.15 -13.49
C ALA A 285 -10.87 -11.57 -13.76
N ALA A 286 -11.32 -11.85 -14.99
CA ALA A 286 -11.74 -13.18 -15.41
C ALA A 286 -10.60 -14.19 -15.36
N ALA A 287 -9.37 -13.80 -15.75
CA ALA A 287 -8.18 -14.63 -15.61
C ALA A 287 -7.90 -15.02 -14.14
N PHE A 288 -8.09 -14.09 -13.18
CA PHE A 288 -7.99 -14.41 -11.76
C PHE A 288 -9.09 -15.37 -11.27
N LYS A 289 -10.32 -15.21 -11.76
CA LYS A 289 -11.41 -16.15 -11.48
C LYS A 289 -11.13 -17.56 -12.04
N ILE A 290 -10.65 -17.66 -13.28
CA ILE A 290 -10.28 -18.94 -13.91
C ILE A 290 -9.15 -19.62 -13.12
N LEU A 291 -8.11 -18.88 -12.72
CA LEU A 291 -7.05 -19.37 -11.84
C LEU A 291 -7.60 -19.91 -10.51
N ARG A 292 -8.49 -19.14 -9.86
CA ARG A 292 -9.11 -19.46 -8.56
C ARG A 292 -9.98 -20.72 -8.64
N GLU A 293 -10.75 -20.88 -9.70
CA GLU A 293 -11.55 -22.08 -9.98
C GLU A 293 -10.66 -23.30 -10.29
N LYS A 294 -9.61 -23.12 -11.11
CA LYS A 294 -8.60 -24.13 -11.49
C LYS A 294 -7.79 -24.67 -10.31
N LEU A 295 -7.52 -23.84 -9.30
CA LEU A 295 -6.80 -24.21 -8.08
C LEU A 295 -7.72 -24.63 -6.92
N GLY A 296 -9.04 -24.47 -7.05
CA GLY A 296 -10.01 -24.74 -5.98
C GLY A 296 -9.79 -23.93 -4.69
N SER A 297 -8.98 -22.87 -4.76
CA SER A 297 -8.55 -22.06 -3.62
C SER A 297 -8.03 -20.70 -4.08
N ALA A 298 -8.19 -19.69 -3.24
CA ALA A 298 -7.94 -18.29 -3.58
C ALA A 298 -6.78 -17.72 -2.77
N HIS A 299 -5.71 -17.25 -3.43
CA HIS A 299 -4.66 -16.50 -2.73
C HIS A 299 -5.08 -15.05 -2.53
N HIS A 300 -5.14 -14.60 -1.26
CA HIS A 300 -5.72 -13.31 -0.86
C HIS A 300 -5.16 -12.07 -1.58
N ARG A 301 -3.88 -12.08 -1.97
CA ARG A 301 -3.27 -11.00 -2.77
C ARG A 301 -3.82 -10.91 -4.19
N LEU A 302 -4.18 -12.04 -4.79
CA LEU A 302 -4.75 -12.11 -6.13
C LEU A 302 -6.24 -11.76 -6.09
N VAL A 303 -6.97 -12.19 -5.04
CA VAL A 303 -8.33 -11.73 -4.75
C VAL A 303 -8.39 -10.20 -4.61
N LEU A 304 -7.43 -9.60 -3.90
CA LEU A 304 -7.35 -8.14 -3.77
C LEU A 304 -7.14 -7.44 -5.13
N ALA A 305 -6.40 -8.05 -6.05
CA ALA A 305 -6.22 -7.54 -7.42
C ALA A 305 -7.50 -7.72 -8.27
N GLU A 306 -8.10 -8.92 -8.26
CA GLU A 306 -9.38 -9.26 -8.92
C GLU A 306 -10.49 -8.27 -8.52
N ALA A 307 -10.65 -8.05 -7.22
CA ALA A 307 -11.65 -7.15 -6.66
C ALA A 307 -11.39 -5.68 -7.02
N ASN A 308 -10.14 -5.23 -6.92
CA ASN A 308 -9.79 -3.84 -7.19
C ASN A 308 -9.99 -3.46 -8.67
N LEU A 309 -9.58 -4.35 -9.60
CA LEU A 309 -9.83 -4.18 -11.03
C LEU A 309 -11.33 -4.15 -11.36
N THR A 310 -12.11 -5.09 -10.80
CA THR A 310 -13.56 -5.18 -11.02
C THR A 310 -14.30 -3.94 -10.51
N ARG A 311 -13.95 -3.45 -9.31
CA ARG A 311 -14.55 -2.24 -8.72
C ARG A 311 -14.16 -0.97 -9.47
N GLU A 312 -12.91 -0.84 -9.92
CA GLU A 312 -12.45 0.32 -10.69
C GLU A 312 -13.02 0.34 -12.12
N TYR A 313 -13.29 -0.83 -12.71
CA TYR A 313 -14.07 -0.95 -13.94
C TYR A 313 -15.51 -0.46 -13.73
N ALA A 314 -16.21 -0.98 -12.71
CA ALA A 314 -17.59 -0.58 -12.41
C ALA A 314 -17.71 0.94 -12.17
N LYS A 315 -16.77 1.54 -11.42
CA LYS A 315 -16.69 3.01 -11.24
C LYS A 315 -16.49 3.79 -12.54
N ARG A 316 -15.84 3.22 -13.56
CA ARG A 316 -15.61 3.87 -14.87
C ARG A 316 -16.79 3.73 -15.83
N ALA A 317 -17.48 2.59 -15.82
CA ALA A 317 -18.68 2.36 -16.62
C ALA A 317 -19.93 3.10 -16.06
N HIS A 318 -19.81 3.79 -14.93
CA HIS A 318 -20.86 4.62 -14.32
C HIS A 318 -21.20 5.87 -15.18
N GLY A 319 -21.97 5.64 -16.24
CA GLY A 319 -22.44 6.65 -17.19
C GLY A 319 -22.97 6.04 -18.49
N ASP A 320 -22.45 4.87 -18.90
CA ASP A 320 -22.78 4.21 -20.17
C ASP A 320 -24.09 3.40 -20.08
N SER A 321 -25.21 4.14 -20.06
CA SER A 321 -26.60 3.66 -20.08
C SER A 321 -27.11 2.92 -18.83
N GLN A 322 -28.44 2.89 -18.67
CA GLN A 322 -29.09 2.22 -17.53
C GLN A 322 -29.10 0.69 -17.63
N ASN A 323 -29.05 0.11 -18.83
CA ASN A 323 -29.08 -1.36 -18.99
C ASN A 323 -27.85 -2.05 -18.40
N ASP A 324 -26.73 -1.35 -18.23
CA ASP A 324 -25.51 -1.88 -17.63
C ASP A 324 -25.50 -1.81 -16.08
N GLN A 325 -26.35 -0.99 -15.45
CA GLN A 325 -26.38 -0.80 -13.99
C GLN A 325 -26.59 -2.12 -13.23
N ALA A 326 -27.49 -2.98 -13.71
CA ALA A 326 -27.74 -4.30 -13.11
C ALA A 326 -26.54 -5.26 -13.24
N ALA A 327 -25.79 -5.17 -14.35
CA ALA A 327 -24.60 -5.98 -14.57
C ALA A 327 -23.43 -5.52 -13.68
N ARG A 328 -23.18 -4.20 -13.60
CA ARG A 328 -22.20 -3.62 -12.67
C ARG A 328 -22.51 -3.97 -11.22
N LEU A 329 -23.78 -4.00 -10.84
CA LEU A 329 -24.20 -4.41 -9.50
C LEU A 329 -23.99 -5.89 -9.21
N ALA A 330 -24.27 -6.79 -10.17
CA ALA A 330 -23.94 -8.22 -10.02
C ALA A 330 -22.43 -8.42 -9.80
N LEU A 331 -21.59 -7.78 -10.62
CA LEU A 331 -20.12 -7.82 -10.47
C LEU A 331 -19.66 -7.33 -9.08
N LEU A 332 -20.25 -6.26 -8.56
CA LEU A 332 -19.91 -5.71 -7.24
C LEU A 332 -20.41 -6.55 -6.06
N VAL A 333 -21.48 -7.32 -6.24
CA VAL A 333 -22.01 -8.26 -5.22
C VAL A 333 -21.21 -9.56 -5.22
N ASP A 334 -20.88 -10.11 -6.40
CA ASP A 334 -19.97 -11.26 -6.51
C ASP A 334 -18.58 -10.93 -5.94
N THR A 335 -18.09 -9.71 -6.17
CA THR A 335 -16.84 -9.20 -5.59
C THR A 335 -16.94 -9.03 -4.06
N GLN A 336 -18.10 -8.62 -3.53
CA GLN A 336 -18.32 -8.54 -2.08
C GLN A 336 -18.22 -9.93 -1.45
N HIS A 337 -18.98 -10.91 -1.95
CA HIS A 337 -18.99 -12.27 -1.41
C HIS A 337 -17.58 -12.90 -1.45
N LEU A 338 -16.83 -12.71 -2.54
CA LEU A 338 -15.44 -13.16 -2.67
C LEU A 338 -14.53 -12.57 -1.57
N LEU A 339 -14.65 -11.27 -1.30
CA LEU A 339 -13.87 -10.59 -0.27
C LEU A 339 -14.25 -11.07 1.13
N GLU A 340 -15.55 -11.24 1.40
CA GLU A 340 -16.07 -11.75 2.68
C GLU A 340 -15.61 -13.20 2.94
N GLU A 341 -15.78 -14.10 1.97
CA GLU A 341 -15.30 -15.48 2.00
C GLU A 341 -13.79 -15.55 2.28
N THR A 342 -13.00 -14.71 1.60
CA THR A 342 -11.54 -14.64 1.77
C THR A 342 -11.14 -14.08 3.14
N ILE A 343 -11.89 -13.13 3.71
CA ILE A 343 -11.65 -12.56 5.04
C ILE A 343 -11.95 -13.57 6.16
N GLU A 344 -12.92 -14.47 5.93
CA GLU A 344 -13.32 -15.49 6.90
C GLU A 344 -12.44 -16.75 6.84
N HIS A 345 -12.10 -17.24 5.65
CA HIS A 345 -11.51 -18.58 5.46
C HIS A 345 -9.99 -18.61 5.23
N ALA A 346 -9.36 -17.51 4.82
CA ALA A 346 -7.92 -17.51 4.53
C ALA A 346 -7.05 -17.27 5.79
N ASP A 347 -5.87 -17.89 5.84
CA ASP A 347 -4.87 -17.65 6.91
C ASP A 347 -4.12 -16.32 6.70
N LEU A 348 -4.81 -15.21 6.93
CA LEU A 348 -4.32 -13.86 6.63
C LEU A 348 -3.24 -13.37 7.62
N SER A 349 -2.49 -12.36 7.22
CA SER A 349 -1.82 -11.45 8.17
C SER A 349 -2.74 -10.27 8.47
N GLU A 350 -2.55 -9.59 9.61
CA GLU A 350 -3.34 -8.40 9.95
C GLU A 350 -3.26 -7.32 8.86
N MET A 351 -2.07 -7.07 8.31
CA MET A 351 -1.89 -6.16 7.17
C MET A 351 -2.69 -6.58 5.92
N ALA A 352 -2.77 -7.88 5.62
CA ALA A 352 -3.56 -8.39 4.50
C ALA A 352 -5.07 -8.25 4.77
N LYS A 353 -5.52 -8.65 5.95
CA LYS A 353 -6.91 -8.55 6.40
C LYS A 353 -7.40 -7.10 6.39
N ARG A 354 -6.59 -6.15 6.86
CA ARG A 354 -6.83 -4.71 6.75
C ARG A 354 -7.03 -4.26 5.31
N ASN A 355 -6.18 -4.72 4.38
CA ASN A 355 -6.28 -4.33 2.97
C ASN A 355 -7.59 -4.85 2.34
N LEU A 356 -7.94 -6.12 2.58
CA LEU A 356 -9.20 -6.70 2.12
C LEU A 356 -10.43 -5.96 2.71
N LEU A 357 -10.40 -5.60 3.99
CA LEU A 357 -11.48 -4.85 4.63
C LEU A 357 -11.64 -3.41 4.08
N VAL A 358 -10.55 -2.78 3.60
CA VAL A 358 -10.62 -1.49 2.88
C VAL A 358 -11.22 -1.67 1.48
N GLU A 359 -10.84 -2.72 0.75
CA GLU A 359 -11.41 -3.01 -0.57
C GLU A 359 -12.88 -3.40 -0.46
N LEU A 360 -13.27 -4.20 0.54
CA LEU A 360 -14.67 -4.58 0.83
C LEU A 360 -15.54 -3.35 1.11
N GLY A 361 -15.09 -2.46 2.02
CA GLY A 361 -15.78 -1.19 2.27
C GLY A 361 -15.86 -0.31 1.01
N SER A 362 -14.85 -0.33 0.16
CA SER A 362 -14.84 0.39 -1.11
C SER A 362 -15.82 -0.21 -2.13
N THR A 363 -15.94 -1.54 -2.19
CA THR A 363 -16.84 -2.29 -3.08
C THR A 363 -18.30 -2.06 -2.70
N ILE A 364 -18.66 -2.24 -1.43
CA ILE A 364 -20.01 -1.96 -0.93
C ILE A 364 -20.33 -0.47 -1.09
N GLY A 365 -19.37 0.43 -0.84
CA GLY A 365 -19.54 1.86 -1.13
C GLY A 365 -19.75 2.18 -2.62
N THR A 366 -19.26 1.33 -3.52
CA THR A 366 -19.50 1.46 -4.97
C THR A 366 -20.90 0.96 -5.34
N GLN A 367 -21.42 -0.08 -4.66
CA GLN A 367 -22.84 -0.45 -4.77
C GLN A 367 -23.76 0.70 -4.32
N VAL A 368 -23.44 1.37 -3.21
CA VAL A 368 -24.14 2.61 -2.80
C VAL A 368 -24.04 3.69 -3.88
N TYR A 369 -22.90 3.82 -4.56
CA TYR A 369 -22.73 4.80 -5.64
C TYR A 369 -23.66 4.54 -6.83
N GLU A 370 -23.84 3.27 -7.21
CA GLU A 370 -24.80 2.83 -8.22
C GLU A 370 -26.27 2.95 -7.76
N GLN A 371 -26.56 2.68 -6.49
CA GLN A 371 -27.94 2.51 -6.00
C GLN A 371 -28.55 3.75 -5.34
N ALA A 372 -27.74 4.71 -4.85
CA ALA A 372 -28.25 5.90 -4.15
C ALA A 372 -29.41 6.64 -4.87
N PRO A 373 -29.45 6.78 -6.22
CA PRO A 373 -30.57 7.46 -6.88
C PRO A 373 -31.91 6.70 -6.89
N THR A 374 -31.95 5.41 -6.52
CA THR A 374 -33.13 4.53 -6.73
C THR A 374 -33.45 3.58 -5.59
N ALA A 375 -32.53 3.35 -4.64
CA ALA A 375 -32.76 2.46 -3.51
C ALA A 375 -33.52 3.14 -2.36
N GLY A 376 -34.45 2.41 -1.76
CA GLY A 376 -35.19 2.86 -0.57
C GLY A 376 -34.31 2.93 0.68
N SER A 377 -34.69 3.80 1.61
CA SER A 377 -33.90 4.17 2.80
C SER A 377 -33.37 2.98 3.61
N ALA A 378 -34.17 1.94 3.84
CA ALA A 378 -33.78 0.76 4.60
C ALA A 378 -32.62 -0.04 3.95
N HIS A 379 -32.56 -0.10 2.62
CA HIS A 379 -31.50 -0.80 1.90
C HIS A 379 -30.19 0.00 1.91
N LEU A 380 -30.26 1.31 1.71
CA LEU A 380 -29.11 2.21 1.87
C LEU A 380 -28.59 2.21 3.33
N SER A 381 -29.48 2.06 4.32
CA SER A 381 -29.11 1.87 5.73
C SER A 381 -28.28 0.60 5.94
N ALA A 382 -28.66 -0.52 5.32
CA ALA A 382 -27.91 -1.78 5.41
C ALA A 382 -26.51 -1.63 4.80
N LEU A 383 -26.41 -1.21 3.53
CA LEU A 383 -25.12 -1.03 2.85
C LEU A 383 -24.19 -0.07 3.62
N MET A 384 -24.70 1.05 4.14
CA MET A 384 -23.88 1.99 4.93
C MET A 384 -23.44 1.43 6.29
N LYS A 385 -24.24 0.55 6.92
CA LYS A 385 -23.81 -0.19 8.12
C LYS A 385 -22.71 -1.20 7.78
N ASP A 386 -22.76 -1.85 6.62
CA ASP A 386 -21.76 -2.82 6.18
C ASP A 386 -20.44 -2.14 5.78
N VAL A 387 -20.50 -1.02 5.04
CA VAL A 387 -19.33 -0.13 4.78
C VAL A 387 -18.71 0.31 6.10
N THR A 388 -19.52 0.79 7.04
CA THR A 388 -19.04 1.25 8.36
C THR A 388 -18.42 0.10 9.16
N ARG A 389 -19.02 -1.11 9.16
CA ARG A 389 -18.46 -2.29 9.82
C ARG A 389 -17.08 -2.65 9.24
N SER A 390 -16.96 -2.72 7.92
CA SER A 390 -15.70 -3.08 7.25
C SER A 390 -14.61 -2.04 7.50
N VAL A 391 -14.95 -0.75 7.44
CA VAL A 391 -14.04 0.35 7.74
C VAL A 391 -13.59 0.36 9.20
N LEU A 392 -14.51 0.24 10.17
CA LEU A 392 -14.15 0.22 11.58
C LEU A 392 -13.30 -1.00 11.93
N ALA A 393 -13.54 -2.16 11.31
CA ALA A 393 -12.68 -3.35 11.43
C ALA A 393 -11.28 -3.13 10.84
N ALA A 394 -11.16 -2.53 9.65
CA ALA A 394 -9.85 -2.15 9.09
C ALA A 394 -9.09 -1.18 10.01
N ARG A 395 -9.81 -0.25 10.65
CA ARG A 395 -9.24 0.72 11.60
C ARG A 395 -8.88 0.11 12.95
N GLN A 396 -9.52 -0.97 13.40
CA GLN A 396 -9.09 -1.69 14.60
C GLN A 396 -7.70 -2.31 14.43
N ILE A 397 -7.32 -2.66 13.19
CA ILE A 397 -5.99 -3.18 12.84
C ILE A 397 -4.96 -2.06 12.71
N ASP A 398 -5.29 -0.99 11.96
CA ASP A 398 -4.42 0.18 11.76
C ASP A 398 -5.23 1.48 11.89
N PRO A 399 -5.33 2.03 13.12
CA PRO A 399 -6.00 3.30 13.39
C PRO A 399 -5.43 4.52 12.63
N GLU A 400 -4.17 4.42 12.16
CA GLU A 400 -3.46 5.47 11.42
C GLU A 400 -3.60 5.32 9.88
N ASN A 401 -4.42 4.40 9.39
CA ASN A 401 -4.71 4.27 7.97
C ASN A 401 -5.77 5.30 7.54
N TYR A 402 -5.46 6.10 6.52
CA TYR A 402 -6.37 7.12 5.98
C TYR A 402 -7.45 6.55 5.04
N TYR A 403 -7.13 5.52 4.24
CA TYR A 403 -8.06 5.00 3.23
C TYR A 403 -9.45 4.58 3.77
N PRO A 404 -9.57 3.91 4.94
CA PRO A 404 -10.89 3.61 5.52
C PRO A 404 -11.74 4.88 5.79
N VAL A 405 -11.10 6.00 6.14
CA VAL A 405 -11.80 7.26 6.45
C VAL A 405 -12.30 7.94 5.17
N ASP A 406 -11.51 7.94 4.09
CA ASP A 406 -11.98 8.43 2.78
C ASP A 406 -13.20 7.63 2.29
N VAL A 407 -13.18 6.30 2.44
CA VAL A 407 -14.30 5.42 2.07
C VAL A 407 -15.62 5.83 2.73
N VAL A 408 -15.67 5.95 4.07
CA VAL A 408 -16.90 6.41 4.74
C VAL A 408 -17.30 7.82 4.29
N ALA A 409 -16.34 8.73 4.10
CA ALA A 409 -16.64 10.11 3.71
C ALA A 409 -17.26 10.22 2.30
N TRP A 410 -16.68 9.58 1.27
CA TRP A 410 -17.25 9.67 -0.09
C TRP A 410 -18.53 8.86 -0.25
N THR A 411 -18.64 7.70 0.40
CA THR A 411 -19.89 6.91 0.35
C THR A 411 -21.02 7.65 1.06
N THR A 412 -20.76 8.28 2.22
CA THR A 412 -21.75 9.12 2.91
C THR A 412 -22.21 10.30 2.05
N SER A 413 -21.27 11.00 1.40
CA SER A 413 -21.60 12.14 0.51
C SER A 413 -22.62 11.74 -0.56
N ARG A 414 -22.39 10.58 -1.20
CA ARG A 414 -23.26 10.05 -2.26
C ARG A 414 -24.58 9.47 -1.73
N ALA A 415 -24.57 8.78 -0.59
CA ALA A 415 -25.81 8.28 0.01
C ALA A 415 -26.81 9.42 0.28
N LEU A 416 -26.32 10.55 0.80
CA LEU A 416 -27.11 11.74 1.14
C LEU A 416 -27.71 12.49 -0.07
N GLU A 417 -27.34 12.14 -1.31
CA GLU A 417 -28.00 12.63 -2.53
C GLU A 417 -29.40 12.04 -2.69
N ASN A 418 -29.69 10.89 -2.06
CA ASN A 418 -31.03 10.32 -2.01
C ASN A 418 -31.96 11.21 -1.17
N ALA A 419 -33.10 11.61 -1.74
CA ALA A 419 -34.08 12.50 -1.13
C ALA A 419 -35.13 11.78 -0.25
N GLU A 420 -35.17 10.45 -0.27
CA GLU A 420 -36.11 9.60 0.48
C GLU A 420 -35.50 9.03 1.78
N LEU A 421 -34.25 9.41 2.11
CA LEU A 421 -33.61 9.05 3.37
C LEU A 421 -34.26 9.77 4.56
N GLU A 422 -34.70 9.01 5.56
CA GLU A 422 -35.16 9.51 6.86
C GLU A 422 -34.10 10.40 7.56
N ASP A 423 -34.50 11.55 8.12
CA ASP A 423 -33.57 12.53 8.71
C ASP A 423 -32.68 11.93 9.82
N SER A 424 -33.22 11.04 10.65
CA SER A 424 -32.47 10.28 11.67
C SER A 424 -31.29 9.51 11.07
N LEU A 425 -31.53 8.82 9.95
CA LEU A 425 -30.52 8.08 9.22
C LEU A 425 -29.52 9.01 8.51
N ARG A 426 -29.98 10.17 8.00
CA ARG A 426 -29.10 11.21 7.45
C ARG A 426 -28.14 11.75 8.54
N VAL A 427 -28.64 11.99 9.74
CA VAL A 427 -27.87 12.44 10.91
C VAL A 427 -26.85 11.38 11.35
N ASP A 428 -27.23 10.09 11.43
CA ASP A 428 -26.29 9.02 11.79
C ASP A 428 -25.15 8.86 10.76
N MET A 429 -25.46 8.85 9.46
CA MET A 429 -24.44 8.80 8.40
C MET A 429 -23.49 10.01 8.49
N LEU A 430 -24.04 11.23 8.64
CA LEU A 430 -23.24 12.45 8.81
C LEU A 430 -22.34 12.39 10.05
N ALA A 431 -22.83 11.88 11.19
CA ALA A 431 -22.04 11.74 12.41
C ALA A 431 -20.90 10.72 12.24
N ASN A 432 -21.16 9.58 11.58
CA ASN A 432 -20.14 8.59 11.27
C ASN A 432 -19.04 9.15 10.35
N ALA A 433 -19.38 9.90 9.31
CA ALA A 433 -18.41 10.55 8.42
C ALA A 433 -17.62 11.68 9.12
N ALA A 434 -18.31 12.56 9.85
CA ALA A 434 -17.68 13.67 10.55
C ALA A 434 -16.71 13.18 11.64
N ALA A 435 -17.12 12.21 12.47
CA ALA A 435 -16.25 11.61 13.48
C ALA A 435 -15.08 10.83 12.86
N SER A 436 -15.28 10.22 11.68
CA SER A 436 -14.20 9.55 10.95
C SER A 436 -13.15 10.57 10.46
N LEU A 437 -13.56 11.69 9.87
CA LEU A 437 -12.62 12.73 9.42
C LEU A 437 -11.92 13.43 10.59
N ASP A 438 -12.67 13.85 11.63
CA ASP A 438 -12.10 14.51 12.81
C ASP A 438 -11.08 13.64 13.57
N SER A 439 -11.11 12.32 13.35
CA SER A 439 -10.18 11.37 13.97
C SER A 439 -8.75 11.35 13.37
N VAL A 440 -8.57 11.91 12.16
CA VAL A 440 -7.33 11.80 11.37
C VAL A 440 -6.21 12.71 11.88
N ASP A 441 -4.96 12.29 11.70
CA ASP A 441 -3.80 13.18 11.83
C ASP A 441 -3.46 13.87 10.52
N SER A 442 -4.03 15.07 10.30
CA SER A 442 -3.82 15.82 9.07
C SER A 442 -2.41 16.44 8.94
N GLU A 443 -1.54 16.34 9.96
CA GLU A 443 -0.10 16.61 9.86
C GLU A 443 0.72 15.37 9.46
N GLY A 444 0.14 14.17 9.60
CA GLY A 444 0.79 12.89 9.28
C GLY A 444 0.44 12.32 7.90
N LEU A 445 -0.44 12.99 7.14
CA LEU A 445 -0.84 12.61 5.79
C LEU A 445 0.24 12.97 4.75
N SER A 446 0.30 12.19 3.67
CA SER A 446 1.06 12.57 2.48
C SER A 446 0.35 13.68 1.68
N PRO A 447 1.01 14.36 0.71
CA PRO A 447 0.39 15.45 -0.05
C PRO A 447 -0.91 15.04 -0.77
N THR A 448 -0.94 13.86 -1.39
CA THR A 448 -2.12 13.30 -2.07
C THR A 448 -3.26 13.04 -1.08
N GLN A 449 -2.94 12.39 0.05
CA GLN A 449 -3.90 12.10 1.11
C GLN A 449 -4.44 13.38 1.76
N ARG A 450 -3.59 14.41 1.91
CA ARG A 450 -3.95 15.71 2.46
C ARG A 450 -4.94 16.45 1.56
N ALA A 451 -4.70 16.47 0.24
CA ALA A 451 -5.60 17.08 -0.73
C ALA A 451 -6.98 16.40 -0.74
N LEU A 452 -7.02 15.06 -0.67
CA LEU A 452 -8.27 14.31 -0.51
C LEU A 452 -8.96 14.63 0.83
N TYR A 453 -8.23 14.66 1.94
CA TYR A 453 -8.76 14.97 3.26
C TYR A 453 -9.41 16.37 3.33
N ASP A 454 -8.73 17.40 2.81
CA ASP A 454 -9.26 18.77 2.79
C ASP A 454 -10.48 18.90 1.86
N LEU A 455 -10.51 18.16 0.75
CA LEU A 455 -11.71 18.02 -0.11
C LEU A 455 -12.88 17.40 0.65
N ARG A 456 -12.68 16.27 1.36
CA ARG A 456 -13.75 15.63 2.15
C ARG A 456 -14.26 16.49 3.30
N GLN A 457 -13.37 17.24 3.96
CA GLN A 457 -13.78 18.22 4.98
C GLN A 457 -14.65 19.33 4.35
N SER A 458 -14.33 19.78 3.13
CA SER A 458 -15.17 20.75 2.39
C SER A 458 -16.55 20.18 2.02
N ASP A 459 -16.60 18.95 1.47
CA ASP A 459 -17.85 18.26 1.14
C ASP A 459 -18.74 18.05 2.38
N MET A 460 -18.17 17.59 3.50
CA MET A 460 -18.91 17.40 4.75
C MET A 460 -19.35 18.73 5.37
N ALA A 461 -18.53 19.79 5.33
CA ALA A 461 -18.95 21.11 5.80
C ALA A 461 -20.14 21.67 5.01
N ARG A 462 -20.19 21.45 3.68
CA ARG A 462 -21.35 21.78 2.85
C ARG A 462 -22.60 21.00 3.27
N LEU A 463 -22.48 19.70 3.53
CA LEU A 463 -23.61 18.83 3.90
C LEU A 463 -24.14 19.11 5.31
N LEU A 464 -23.25 19.41 6.28
CA LEU A 464 -23.61 19.75 7.65
C LEU A 464 -24.29 21.13 7.78
N ASN A 465 -24.09 22.03 6.81
CA ASN A 465 -24.77 23.33 6.75
C ASN A 465 -26.20 23.26 6.18
N ASN A 466 -26.72 22.05 5.89
CA ASN A 466 -28.09 21.84 5.46
C ASN A 466 -29.03 21.68 6.68
N SER A 467 -30.32 22.02 6.56
CA SER A 467 -31.26 22.14 7.69
C SER A 467 -31.52 20.84 8.47
N VAL A 468 -31.10 19.69 7.93
CA VAL A 468 -31.10 18.37 8.59
C VAL A 468 -30.39 18.39 9.95
N VAL A 469 -29.38 19.28 10.13
CA VAL A 469 -28.60 19.39 11.38
C VAL A 469 -29.02 20.61 12.22
N GLU A 470 -30.28 21.07 12.09
CA GLU A 470 -30.82 22.12 12.97
C GLU A 470 -30.81 21.68 14.45
N GLN A 471 -30.39 22.57 15.35
CA GLN A 471 -30.25 22.27 16.78
C GLN A 471 -31.54 21.71 17.41
N ARG A 472 -32.72 22.19 16.98
CA ARG A 472 -34.03 21.67 17.45
C ARG A 472 -34.28 20.22 17.05
N HIS A 473 -33.82 19.81 15.86
CA HIS A 473 -33.93 18.43 15.39
C HIS A 473 -33.00 17.52 16.20
N LEU A 474 -31.76 17.96 16.43
CA LEU A 474 -30.82 17.25 17.31
C LEU A 474 -31.32 17.16 18.75
N GLU A 475 -31.94 18.19 19.30
CA GLU A 475 -32.57 18.17 20.63
C GLU A 475 -33.74 17.17 20.71
N SER A 476 -34.51 17.04 19.63
CA SER A 476 -35.55 16.01 19.49
C SER A 476 -34.96 14.60 19.48
N LEU A 477 -33.97 14.33 18.61
CA LEU A 477 -33.29 13.02 18.54
C LEU A 477 -32.59 12.66 19.87
N LYS A 478 -31.98 13.65 20.55
CA LYS A 478 -31.37 13.48 21.87
C LYS A 478 -32.37 12.98 22.92
N SER A 479 -33.65 13.37 22.83
CA SER A 479 -34.69 12.87 23.74
C SER A 479 -34.99 11.37 23.57
N SER A 480 -34.59 10.79 22.44
CA SER A 480 -34.65 9.34 22.16
C SER A 480 -33.31 8.62 22.41
N ASN A 481 -32.37 9.27 23.12
CA ASN A 481 -31.02 8.77 23.41
C ASN A 481 -30.13 8.50 22.18
N ASP A 482 -30.39 9.15 21.05
CA ASP A 482 -29.62 8.96 19.81
C ASP A 482 -28.14 9.40 19.95
N PRO A 483 -27.15 8.51 19.72
CA PRO A 483 -25.73 8.86 19.88
C PRO A 483 -25.22 9.88 18.85
N ALA A 484 -25.74 9.90 17.63
CA ALA A 484 -25.33 10.87 16.61
C ALA A 484 -25.78 12.29 16.98
N ALA A 485 -26.97 12.42 17.59
CA ALA A 485 -27.46 13.67 18.15
C ALA A 485 -26.62 14.15 19.36
N PHE A 486 -26.25 13.24 20.28
CA PHE A 486 -25.32 13.56 21.36
C PHE A 486 -23.94 13.99 20.85
N TYR A 487 -23.40 13.32 19.83
CA TYR A 487 -22.13 13.68 19.18
C TYR A 487 -22.19 15.09 18.58
N PHE A 488 -23.21 15.40 17.77
CA PHE A 488 -23.31 16.72 17.14
C PHE A 488 -23.56 17.85 18.13
N LEU A 489 -24.41 17.65 19.14
CA LEU A 489 -24.63 18.67 20.18
C LEU A 489 -23.36 18.93 21.00
N ALA A 490 -22.59 17.88 21.36
CA ALA A 490 -21.30 18.04 22.01
C ALA A 490 -20.25 18.72 21.11
N ARG A 491 -20.24 18.46 19.80
CA ARG A 491 -19.37 19.12 18.80
C ARG A 491 -19.72 20.60 18.62
N LEU A 492 -21.02 20.93 18.60
CA LEU A 492 -21.53 22.30 18.56
C LEU A 492 -21.24 23.06 19.87
N ASP A 493 -21.41 22.43 21.03
CA ASP A 493 -21.04 23.01 22.33
C ASP A 493 -19.53 23.27 22.40
N ALA A 494 -18.68 22.31 22.00
CA ALA A 494 -17.23 22.48 21.97
C ALA A 494 -16.75 23.63 21.05
N GLY A 495 -17.52 23.96 20.02
CA GLY A 495 -17.30 25.10 19.14
C GLY A 495 -17.49 26.48 19.82
N LYS A 496 -18.20 26.54 20.95
CA LYS A 496 -18.48 27.77 21.72
C LYS A 496 -17.32 28.21 22.63
N GLY A 497 -16.15 27.58 22.51
CA GLY A 497 -14.98 27.87 23.35
C GLY A 497 -14.93 27.05 24.63
N GLN A 498 -14.13 27.49 25.61
CA GLN A 498 -13.73 26.66 26.75
C GLN A 498 -14.90 26.25 27.67
N GLU A 499 -15.85 27.15 27.95
CA GLU A 499 -17.07 26.82 28.70
C GLU A 499 -17.94 25.79 27.96
N GLY A 500 -18.06 25.95 26.64
CA GLY A 500 -18.76 25.01 25.76
C GLY A 500 -18.12 23.62 25.74
N LYS A 501 -16.79 23.53 25.73
CA LYS A 501 -16.06 22.25 25.89
C LYS A 501 -16.33 21.60 27.25
N GLN A 502 -16.38 22.39 28.33
CA GLN A 502 -16.75 21.87 29.67
C GLN A 502 -18.19 21.36 29.72
N ALA A 503 -19.13 22.05 29.06
CA ALA A 503 -20.51 21.61 28.91
C ALA A 503 -20.60 20.30 28.11
N ALA A 504 -19.91 20.21 26.97
CA ALA A 504 -19.85 19.01 26.14
C ALA A 504 -19.31 17.78 26.90
N VAL A 505 -18.18 17.91 27.60
CA VAL A 505 -17.61 16.83 28.42
C VAL A 505 -18.57 16.40 29.54
N ARG A 506 -19.20 17.36 30.22
CA ARG A 506 -20.22 17.06 31.25
C ARG A 506 -21.46 16.38 30.67
N ASN A 507 -21.89 16.77 29.47
CA ASN A 507 -23.04 16.19 28.78
C ASN A 507 -22.76 14.75 28.32
N LEU A 508 -21.54 14.44 27.87
CA LEU A 508 -21.13 13.10 27.46
C LEU A 508 -20.88 12.16 28.65
N LEU A 509 -20.26 12.64 29.74
CA LEU A 509 -20.04 11.82 30.95
C LEU A 509 -21.36 11.41 31.64
N ASN A 510 -22.39 12.26 31.60
CA ASN A 510 -23.71 11.97 32.17
C ASN A 510 -24.67 11.32 31.16
N ALA A 511 -24.19 10.92 29.97
CA ALA A 511 -25.03 10.30 28.95
C ALA A 511 -25.38 8.84 29.29
N PRO A 512 -26.46 8.28 28.70
CA PRO A 512 -26.80 6.86 28.80
C PRO A 512 -25.64 5.93 28.40
N PRO A 513 -25.58 4.69 28.90
CA PRO A 513 -24.52 3.74 28.56
C PRO A 513 -24.33 3.56 27.05
N GLU A 514 -25.42 3.47 26.30
CA GLU A 514 -25.43 3.28 24.85
C GLU A 514 -24.74 4.43 24.10
N VAL A 515 -24.88 5.66 24.61
CA VAL A 515 -24.22 6.85 24.07
C VAL A 515 -22.75 6.91 24.49
N ARG A 516 -22.40 6.46 25.70
CA ARG A 516 -20.99 6.40 26.14
C ARG A 516 -20.20 5.27 25.48
N GLU A 517 -20.88 4.24 25.00
CA GLU A 517 -20.34 3.11 24.25
C GLU A 517 -20.25 3.35 22.74
N ASP A 518 -20.97 4.35 22.20
CA ASP A 518 -20.80 4.79 20.82
C ASP A 518 -19.42 5.44 20.61
N TRP A 519 -18.64 4.88 19.68
CA TRP A 519 -17.25 5.27 19.43
C TRP A 519 -17.05 6.77 19.12
N ARG A 520 -18.05 7.44 18.54
CA ARG A 520 -18.00 8.86 18.18
C ARG A 520 -18.05 9.72 19.43
N CYS A 521 -18.98 9.41 20.34
CA CYS A 521 -19.13 10.02 21.64
C CYS A 521 -17.96 9.66 22.58
N SER A 522 -17.56 8.38 22.63
CA SER A 522 -16.38 7.89 23.36
C SER A 522 -15.13 8.68 23.01
N ARG A 523 -14.85 8.85 21.70
CA ARG A 523 -13.68 9.57 21.22
C ARG A 523 -13.77 11.06 21.50
N LEU A 524 -14.91 11.69 21.19
CA LEU A 524 -15.09 13.13 21.39
C LEU A 524 -14.94 13.52 22.87
N LEU A 525 -15.45 12.68 23.78
CA LEU A 525 -15.24 12.84 25.23
C LEU A 525 -13.74 12.80 25.59
N LEU A 526 -12.99 11.79 25.13
CA LEU A 526 -11.56 11.68 25.38
C LEU A 526 -10.76 12.87 24.83
N ASP A 527 -11.02 13.25 23.57
CA ASP A 527 -10.32 14.35 22.91
C ASP A 527 -10.60 15.71 23.60
N LEU A 528 -11.85 15.99 24.00
CA LEU A 528 -12.23 17.23 24.69
C LEU A 528 -11.79 17.27 26.16
N PHE A 529 -11.89 16.15 26.88
CA PHE A 529 -11.41 16.07 28.28
C PHE A 529 -9.91 16.34 28.35
N TRP A 530 -9.12 15.71 27.47
CA TRP A 530 -7.69 15.92 27.42
C TRP A 530 -7.34 17.35 27.02
N GLU A 531 -8.01 17.92 26.02
CA GLU A 531 -7.76 19.30 25.60
C GLU A 531 -8.09 20.32 26.70
N LEU A 532 -9.14 20.09 27.50
CA LEU A 532 -9.46 20.91 28.68
C LEU A 532 -8.39 20.83 29.79
N LYS A 533 -7.74 19.66 29.95
CA LYS A 533 -6.71 19.44 30.98
C LYS A 533 -5.31 19.89 30.53
N THR A 534 -4.96 19.79 29.25
CA THR A 534 -3.58 20.08 28.77
C THR A 534 -3.46 21.22 27.75
N GLY A 535 -4.57 21.77 27.24
CA GLY A 535 -4.56 22.73 26.13
C GLY A 535 -4.05 22.16 24.79
N LYS A 536 -4.05 20.83 24.62
CA LYS A 536 -3.50 20.13 23.44
C LYS A 536 -4.35 18.92 23.07
N LYS A 537 -4.16 18.35 21.88
CA LYS A 537 -4.80 17.09 21.46
C LYS A 537 -4.05 15.87 22.03
N PHE A 538 -4.79 14.86 22.48
CA PHE A 538 -4.21 13.64 23.05
C PHE A 538 -3.42 12.82 22.01
N LEU A 539 -2.26 12.30 22.42
CA LEU A 539 -1.28 11.57 21.60
C LEU A 539 -0.64 12.40 20.45
N ARG A 540 -0.65 13.74 20.53
CA ARG A 540 0.19 14.62 19.70
C ARG A 540 1.46 15.03 20.44
N GLY A 541 2.56 15.21 19.70
CA GLY A 541 3.86 15.62 20.24
C GLY A 541 4.84 14.47 20.52
N GLU A 542 6.05 14.82 20.96
CA GLU A 542 7.08 13.90 21.46
C GLU A 542 7.63 14.42 22.79
N ARG A 543 7.76 13.55 23.79
CA ARG A 543 8.32 13.81 25.13
C ARG A 543 7.66 14.96 25.90
N GLU A 544 6.33 15.03 25.87
CA GLU A 544 5.60 16.03 26.64
C GLU A 544 5.56 15.66 28.14
N ALA A 545 5.88 16.62 29.00
CA ALA A 545 5.68 16.52 30.44
C ALA A 545 4.39 17.26 30.83
N LEU A 546 3.63 16.69 31.77
CA LEU A 546 2.26 17.11 32.07
C LEU A 546 2.15 17.63 33.50
N ALA A 547 1.63 18.85 33.67
CA ALA A 547 1.37 19.47 34.97
C ALA A 547 0.05 18.93 35.57
N PHE A 548 0.02 17.63 35.83
CA PHE A 548 -1.14 16.90 36.35
C PHE A 548 -0.93 16.56 37.82
N SER A 549 -1.89 16.95 38.66
CA SER A 549 -1.94 16.53 40.05
C SER A 549 -2.36 15.06 40.18
N THR A 550 -2.19 14.52 41.38
CA THR A 550 -2.72 13.21 41.77
C THR A 550 -4.23 13.07 41.53
N GLN A 551 -5.00 14.18 41.60
CA GLN A 551 -6.42 14.18 41.24
C GLN A 551 -6.63 14.13 39.73
N ASP A 552 -5.84 14.85 38.91
CA ASP A 552 -5.97 14.82 37.45
C ASP A 552 -5.72 13.42 36.88
N TRP A 553 -4.76 12.68 37.45
CA TRP A 553 -4.53 11.28 37.12
C TRP A 553 -5.69 10.37 37.54
N SER A 554 -6.34 10.67 38.67
CA SER A 554 -7.54 9.95 39.12
C SER A 554 -8.74 10.23 38.20
N ASP A 555 -8.92 11.48 37.75
CA ASP A 555 -9.92 11.86 36.75
C ASP A 555 -9.70 11.10 35.43
N CYS A 556 -8.45 10.95 34.99
CA CYS A 556 -8.11 10.19 33.77
C CYS A 556 -8.56 8.72 33.87
N VAL A 557 -8.37 8.08 35.03
CA VAL A 557 -8.87 6.71 35.28
C VAL A 557 -10.41 6.69 35.23
N GLY A 558 -11.08 7.66 35.85
CA GLY A 558 -12.54 7.79 35.84
C GLY A 558 -13.14 7.97 34.43
N VAL A 559 -12.47 8.76 33.57
CA VAL A 559 -12.88 8.94 32.15
C VAL A 559 -12.70 7.64 31.37
N VAL A 560 -11.58 6.92 31.53
CA VAL A 560 -11.40 5.61 30.86
C VAL A 560 -12.46 4.62 31.31
N GLN A 561 -12.71 4.50 32.62
CA GLN A 561 -13.71 3.58 33.16
C GLN A 561 -15.12 3.91 32.64
N SER A 562 -15.46 5.20 32.50
CA SER A 562 -16.74 5.67 31.96
C SER A 562 -17.00 5.34 30.48
N VAL A 563 -15.96 4.89 29.75
CA VAL A 563 -15.97 4.65 28.30
C VAL A 563 -15.55 3.21 27.93
N SER A 564 -14.87 2.49 28.83
CA SER A 564 -14.12 1.25 28.54
C SER A 564 -14.91 0.04 28.01
N SER A 565 -16.24 0.06 28.00
CA SER A 565 -17.06 -0.96 27.33
C SER A 565 -17.13 -0.78 25.80
N ALA A 566 -16.77 0.39 25.28
CA ALA A 566 -16.73 0.68 23.84
C ALA A 566 -15.63 -0.10 23.10
N ARG A 567 -15.97 -1.25 22.48
CA ARG A 567 -15.08 -2.02 21.59
C ARG A 567 -14.79 -1.27 20.26
N SER A 568 -14.04 -0.18 20.36
CA SER A 568 -13.72 0.75 19.27
C SER A 568 -12.30 0.58 18.73
N PHE A 569 -12.02 1.13 17.55
CA PHE A 569 -10.65 1.22 17.01
C PHE A 569 -9.74 2.15 17.84
N ASP A 570 -10.30 3.04 18.65
CA ASP A 570 -9.55 3.96 19.52
C ASP A 570 -9.24 3.36 20.91
N GLN A 571 -9.59 2.09 21.17
CA GLN A 571 -9.35 1.41 22.44
C GLN A 571 -7.89 1.53 22.94
N TYR A 572 -6.92 1.47 22.03
CA TYR A 572 -5.49 1.65 22.34
C TYR A 572 -5.17 3.02 22.97
N ARG A 573 -5.97 4.06 22.68
CA ARG A 573 -5.83 5.41 23.26
C ARG A 573 -6.28 5.43 24.72
N LEU A 574 -7.45 4.85 25.00
CA LEU A 574 -7.99 4.71 26.35
C LEU A 574 -7.06 3.86 27.23
N GLU A 575 -6.54 2.77 26.66
CA GLU A 575 -5.58 1.88 27.34
C GLU A 575 -4.24 2.59 27.60
N PHE A 576 -3.68 3.29 26.62
CA PHE A 576 -2.46 4.10 26.83
C PHE A 576 -2.66 5.13 27.96
N LEU A 577 -3.81 5.83 27.98
CA LEU A 577 -4.14 6.78 29.04
C LEU A 577 -4.22 6.10 30.41
N HIS A 578 -4.86 4.93 30.49
CA HIS A 578 -4.99 4.16 31.72
C HIS A 578 -3.63 3.67 32.23
N GLY A 579 -2.79 3.12 31.35
CA GLY A 579 -1.43 2.70 31.69
C GLY A 579 -0.55 3.85 32.18
N LEU A 580 -0.65 5.03 31.56
CA LEU A 580 0.03 6.25 31.99
C LEU A 580 -0.47 6.73 33.37
N ALA A 581 -1.78 6.84 33.56
CA ALA A 581 -2.37 7.28 34.82
C ALA A 581 -2.06 6.31 35.98
N LEU A 582 -2.15 4.99 35.75
CA LEU A 582 -1.75 3.98 36.73
C LEU A 582 -0.27 4.08 37.13
N PHE A 583 0.62 4.45 36.21
CA PHE A 583 2.02 4.71 36.55
C PHE A 583 2.15 5.91 37.50
N HIS A 584 1.51 7.03 37.16
CA HIS A 584 1.55 8.24 37.98
C HIS A 584 0.89 8.09 39.35
N LEU A 585 -0.12 7.23 39.47
CA LEU A 585 -0.75 6.83 40.74
C LEU A 585 0.05 5.74 41.51
N GLY A 586 1.29 5.43 41.10
CA GLY A 586 2.16 4.45 41.77
C GLY A 586 1.79 2.98 41.56
N GLN A 587 0.79 2.68 40.74
CA GLN A 587 0.28 1.32 40.49
C GLN A 587 1.09 0.59 39.40
N TYR A 588 2.42 0.64 39.50
CA TYR A 588 3.35 0.30 38.42
C TYR A 588 3.14 -1.09 37.81
N ARG A 589 2.78 -2.10 38.62
CA ARG A 589 2.52 -3.47 38.11
C ARG A 589 1.29 -3.57 37.21
N GLN A 590 0.25 -2.77 37.48
CA GLN A 590 -0.95 -2.72 36.63
C GLN A 590 -0.66 -1.96 35.33
N SER A 591 0.07 -0.84 35.46
CA SER A 591 0.59 -0.09 34.30
C SER A 591 1.44 -0.99 33.38
N GLU A 592 2.39 -1.74 33.93
CA GLU A 592 3.24 -2.66 33.17
C GLU A 592 2.42 -3.75 32.47
N ALA A 593 1.52 -4.43 33.19
CA ALA A 593 0.69 -5.49 32.63
C ALA A 593 -0.18 -4.99 31.46
N LEU A 594 -0.73 -3.78 31.58
CA LEU A 594 -1.52 -3.14 30.53
C LEU A 594 -0.64 -2.79 29.31
N PHE A 595 0.52 -2.17 29.52
CA PHE A 595 1.45 -1.84 28.43
C PHE A 595 2.06 -3.09 27.74
N GLN A 596 2.24 -4.20 28.46
CA GLN A 596 2.66 -5.47 27.87
C GLN A 596 1.62 -6.07 26.92
N ASP A 597 0.33 -5.82 27.14
CA ASP A 597 -0.74 -6.21 26.23
C ASP A 597 -0.88 -5.21 25.07
N LEU A 598 -0.65 -3.92 25.34
CA LEU A 598 -0.64 -2.86 24.33
C LEU A 598 0.47 -3.05 23.28
N ASP A 599 1.70 -3.46 23.63
CA ASP A 599 2.76 -3.77 22.64
C ASP A 599 2.39 -4.97 21.73
N ARG A 600 1.50 -5.86 22.17
CA ARG A 600 1.00 -6.99 21.37
C ARG A 600 -0.10 -6.55 20.43
N ARG A 601 -1.04 -5.71 20.89
CA ARG A 601 -2.19 -5.26 20.10
C ARG A 601 -1.87 -4.09 19.15
N THR A 602 -0.82 -3.31 19.41
CA THR A 602 -0.43 -2.15 18.60
C THR A 602 0.64 -2.42 17.54
N VAL A 603 0.92 -3.68 17.18
CA VAL A 603 2.07 -4.06 16.33
C VAL A 603 2.17 -3.27 15.01
N GLU A 604 1.04 -3.00 14.35
CA GLU A 604 0.98 -2.28 13.07
C GLU A 604 1.06 -0.74 13.20
N LEU A 605 0.82 -0.16 14.39
CA LEU A 605 0.84 1.31 14.59
C LEU A 605 2.25 1.90 14.41
N SER A 606 2.39 2.89 13.53
CA SER A 606 3.70 3.53 13.31
C SER A 606 4.14 4.42 14.48
N SER A 607 3.18 4.98 15.22
CA SER A 607 3.43 5.69 16.48
C SER A 607 3.89 4.79 17.63
N ARG A 608 3.79 3.46 17.56
CA ARG A 608 3.94 2.57 18.74
C ARG A 608 5.27 2.71 19.49
N VAL A 609 6.32 3.11 18.77
CA VAL A 609 7.70 3.31 19.27
C VAL A 609 8.02 4.75 19.65
N VAL A 610 7.14 5.71 19.33
CA VAL A 610 7.34 7.15 19.55
C VAL A 610 7.08 7.48 21.02
N ALA A 611 8.06 8.09 21.68
CA ALA A 611 7.94 8.50 23.07
C ALA A 611 7.11 9.78 23.16
N THR A 612 5.81 9.66 23.44
CA THR A 612 4.87 10.79 23.43
C THR A 612 4.91 11.60 24.73
N TYR A 613 4.94 10.93 25.88
CA TYR A 613 4.91 11.58 27.20
C TYR A 613 6.12 11.19 28.06
N LEU A 614 6.46 12.04 29.04
CA LEU A 614 7.45 11.78 30.08
C LEU A 614 6.77 11.68 31.46
N ALA A 615 7.35 10.90 32.36
CA ALA A 615 7.02 10.96 33.78
C ALA A 615 7.35 12.36 34.31
N SER A 616 6.33 13.13 34.67
CA SER A 616 6.41 14.50 35.18
C SER A 616 6.03 14.65 36.65
N THR A 617 6.42 15.77 37.24
CA THR A 617 5.89 16.30 38.50
C THR A 617 4.52 16.97 38.30
N GLU A 618 3.82 17.30 39.39
CA GLU A 618 2.60 18.12 39.34
C GLU A 618 2.87 19.53 38.77
N SER A 619 4.12 20.03 38.82
CA SER A 619 4.57 21.26 38.14
C SER A 619 4.81 21.11 36.63
N GLY A 620 4.71 19.90 36.07
CA GLY A 620 4.95 19.62 34.65
C GLY A 620 6.43 19.51 34.27
N GLU A 621 7.32 19.34 35.24
CA GLU A 621 8.76 19.16 35.00
C GLU A 621 9.10 17.66 34.83
N PRO A 622 9.93 17.26 33.85
CA PRO A 622 10.34 15.87 33.69
C PRO A 622 11.12 15.34 34.90
N GLN A 623 10.69 14.23 35.46
CA GLN A 623 11.40 13.56 36.54
C GLN A 623 12.71 12.95 36.02
N SER A 624 13.79 13.15 36.76
CA SER A 624 15.12 12.59 36.44
C SER A 624 15.41 11.39 37.34
N HIS A 625 15.76 10.27 36.72
CA HIS A 625 16.02 9.00 37.36
C HIS A 625 17.41 8.49 37.00
N SER A 626 18.00 7.73 37.91
CA SER A 626 19.16 6.89 37.68
C SER A 626 18.85 5.47 38.13
N GLY A 627 19.61 4.50 37.63
CA GLY A 627 19.33 3.08 37.86
C GLY A 627 20.45 2.17 37.38
N ARG A 628 20.41 0.90 37.78
CA ARG A 628 21.46 -0.09 37.51
C ARG A 628 21.05 -1.02 36.37
N VAL A 629 21.95 -1.24 35.41
CA VAL A 629 21.69 -2.11 34.26
C VAL A 629 21.58 -3.57 34.72
N THR A 630 20.41 -4.17 34.54
CA THR A 630 20.16 -5.58 34.90
C THR A 630 20.51 -6.53 33.76
N TRP A 631 20.31 -6.09 32.51
CA TRP A 631 20.51 -6.88 31.30
C TRP A 631 20.64 -5.99 30.06
N THR A 632 21.44 -6.42 29.07
CA THR A 632 21.56 -5.81 27.73
C THR A 632 21.66 -6.88 26.65
N SER A 633 21.16 -6.58 25.45
CA SER A 633 21.30 -7.48 24.29
C SER A 633 22.65 -7.26 23.57
N PRO A 634 23.29 -8.31 23.04
CA PRO A 634 24.59 -8.18 22.35
C PRO A 634 24.59 -7.22 21.15
N ASP A 635 23.44 -7.03 20.50
CA ASP A 635 23.28 -6.09 19.38
C ASP A 635 23.11 -4.62 19.82
N GLY A 636 23.00 -4.35 21.13
CA GLY A 636 22.77 -3.04 21.72
C GLY A 636 21.39 -2.43 21.46
N ARG A 637 20.41 -3.21 20.97
CA ARG A 637 19.06 -2.71 20.64
C ARG A 637 18.07 -2.80 21.78
N ARG A 638 18.30 -3.65 22.79
CA ARG A 638 17.45 -3.82 23.96
C ARG A 638 18.30 -3.84 25.24
N GLY A 639 17.70 -3.41 26.34
CA GLY A 639 18.27 -3.51 27.67
C GLY A 639 17.19 -3.30 28.72
N LYS A 640 17.54 -3.58 29.97
CA LYS A 640 16.72 -3.33 31.15
C LYS A 640 17.54 -2.66 32.25
N VAL A 641 16.92 -1.73 32.97
CA VAL A 641 17.51 -0.95 34.06
C VAL A 641 16.59 -0.99 35.27
N TRP A 642 17.15 -1.25 36.45
CA TRP A 642 16.44 -1.28 37.72
C TRP A 642 16.51 0.08 38.42
N LEU A 643 15.35 0.58 38.87
CA LEU A 643 15.21 1.86 39.54
C LEU A 643 14.92 1.66 41.03
N ASP A 644 15.96 1.75 41.87
CA ASP A 644 15.87 1.51 43.32
C ASP A 644 14.75 2.34 43.99
N LYS A 645 14.60 3.62 43.62
CA LYS A 645 13.57 4.53 44.17
C LYS A 645 12.12 4.10 43.89
N LEU A 646 11.87 3.39 42.79
CA LEU A 646 10.54 2.98 42.35
C LEU A 646 10.31 1.47 42.53
N SER A 647 11.36 0.70 42.80
CA SER A 647 11.35 -0.77 42.90
C SER A 647 10.76 -1.46 41.66
N ILE A 648 11.10 -0.96 40.47
CA ILE A 648 10.69 -1.50 39.17
C ILE A 648 11.87 -1.63 38.20
N GLU A 649 11.68 -2.48 37.20
CA GLU A 649 12.59 -2.65 36.08
C GLU A 649 11.98 -1.97 34.83
N VAL A 650 12.75 -1.12 34.15
CA VAL A 650 12.32 -0.33 32.99
C VAL A 650 13.14 -0.72 31.77
N ALA A 651 12.53 -0.76 30.59
CA ALA A 651 13.24 -1.06 29.35
C ALA A 651 14.13 0.11 28.92
N PHE A 652 15.25 -0.15 28.24
CA PHE A 652 16.04 0.90 27.59
C PHE A 652 16.66 0.42 26.27
N ILE A 653 17.22 1.36 25.51
CA ILE A 653 17.92 1.08 24.25
C ILE A 653 19.38 1.53 24.44
N PRO A 654 20.35 0.61 24.64
CA PRO A 654 21.76 0.95 24.85
C PRO A 654 22.33 1.97 23.86
N ARG A 655 22.06 1.78 22.56
CA ARG A 655 22.46 2.69 21.47
C ARG A 655 21.84 4.10 21.52
N ARG A 656 20.95 4.43 22.47
CA ARG A 656 20.51 5.82 22.73
C ARG A 656 21.41 6.55 23.74
N PHE A 657 22.08 5.83 24.63
CA PHE A 657 22.92 6.37 25.70
C PHE A 657 24.41 6.45 25.29
N THR A 658 24.88 5.50 24.48
CA THR A 658 26.26 5.41 24.01
C THR A 658 26.29 4.92 22.56
N VAL A 659 27.29 5.37 21.81
CA VAL A 659 27.52 5.01 20.39
C VAL A 659 28.55 3.87 20.25
N PHE A 660 29.35 3.64 21.29
CA PHE A 660 30.46 2.69 21.31
C PHE A 660 29.98 1.32 21.83
N GLU A 661 30.43 0.92 23.01
CA GLU A 661 30.00 -0.33 23.67
C GLU A 661 28.67 -0.14 24.41
N PRO A 662 27.77 -1.15 24.43
CA PRO A 662 26.55 -1.10 25.23
C PRO A 662 26.86 -1.27 26.73
N PRO A 663 26.12 -0.61 27.64
CA PRO A 663 26.36 -0.74 29.09
C PRO A 663 26.27 -2.18 29.59
N GLN A 664 27.17 -2.55 30.49
CA GLN A 664 27.28 -3.89 31.06
C GLN A 664 26.40 -4.07 32.30
N ARG A 665 26.10 -5.32 32.64
CA ARG A 665 25.28 -5.67 33.81
C ARG A 665 25.97 -5.23 35.10
N GLY A 666 25.28 -4.42 35.90
CA GLY A 666 25.76 -3.86 37.16
C GLY A 666 26.20 -2.39 37.06
N GLU A 667 26.41 -1.86 35.86
CA GLU A 667 26.73 -0.44 35.66
C GLU A 667 25.56 0.48 35.99
N THR A 668 25.85 1.69 36.44
CA THR A 668 24.84 2.75 36.63
C THR A 668 24.62 3.47 35.30
N LEU A 669 23.37 3.53 34.84
CA LEU A 669 22.99 4.27 33.64
C LEU A 669 23.06 5.78 33.93
N PRO A 670 23.59 6.63 33.01
CA PRO A 670 23.51 8.08 33.12
C PRO A 670 22.06 8.56 33.24
N ASP A 671 21.84 9.69 33.90
CA ASP A 671 20.51 10.22 34.20
C ASP A 671 19.57 10.24 32.98
N PHE A 672 18.32 9.82 33.22
CA PHE A 672 17.30 9.63 32.21
C PHE A 672 15.92 10.06 32.69
N HIS A 673 15.04 10.34 31.73
CA HIS A 673 13.61 10.45 31.98
C HIS A 673 12.94 9.11 31.69
N ILE A 674 11.90 8.78 32.45
CA ILE A 674 11.00 7.69 32.05
C ILE A 674 10.04 8.26 31.00
N ALA A 675 10.02 7.65 29.82
CA ALA A 675 9.22 8.06 28.68
C ALA A 675 8.24 6.95 28.29
N PHE A 676 7.07 7.32 27.80
CA PHE A 676 5.99 6.39 27.46
C PHE A 676 5.74 6.35 25.95
N ASN A 677 5.71 5.13 25.42
CA ASN A 677 5.17 4.81 24.10
C ASN A 677 4.20 3.61 24.24
N MET A 678 3.61 3.12 23.15
CA MET A 678 2.64 2.00 23.23
C MET A 678 3.27 0.69 23.76
N ARG A 679 4.60 0.63 23.87
CA ARG A 679 5.37 -0.48 24.46
C ARG A 679 5.66 -0.29 25.96
N GLY A 680 5.11 0.76 26.57
CA GLY A 680 5.24 1.09 27.98
C GLY A 680 6.40 2.00 28.33
N ALA A 681 6.82 1.91 29.59
CA ALA A 681 7.87 2.73 30.18
C ALA A 681 9.25 2.39 29.58
N LEU A 682 9.94 3.43 29.11
CA LEU A 682 11.27 3.37 28.51
C LEU A 682 12.17 4.41 29.19
N ALA A 683 13.34 4.00 29.67
CA ALA A 683 14.40 4.93 30.06
C ALA A 683 14.98 5.59 28.81
N ASP A 684 14.81 6.90 28.69
CA ASP A 684 15.23 7.71 27.56
C ASP A 684 16.17 8.82 28.07
N PRO A 685 17.40 8.95 27.52
CA PRO A 685 18.44 9.78 28.12
C PRO A 685 18.06 11.27 28.12
N VAL A 686 18.48 11.98 29.16
CA VAL A 686 18.33 13.44 29.24
C VAL A 686 18.94 14.09 27.99
N ARG A 687 18.10 14.83 27.26
CA ARG A 687 18.46 15.59 26.06
C ARG A 687 17.70 16.90 26.12
N GLY A 688 18.31 17.99 25.65
CA GLY A 688 17.67 19.31 25.67
C GLY A 688 16.26 19.28 25.09
N LEU A 689 15.29 19.69 25.92
CA LEU A 689 13.89 19.82 25.51
C LEU A 689 13.81 20.83 24.36
N ARG A 690 13.15 20.46 23.26
CA ARG A 690 12.75 21.47 22.26
C ARG A 690 11.67 22.33 22.91
N ARG A 691 12.00 23.59 23.21
CA ARG A 691 10.96 24.62 23.35
C ARG A 691 10.21 24.71 22.02
N SER A 692 8.89 24.68 22.09
CA SER A 692 8.01 24.92 20.95
C SER A 692 7.89 26.43 20.72
N ASP A 693 8.98 27.05 20.27
CA ASP A 693 8.99 28.48 19.97
C ASP A 693 8.01 28.76 18.82
N GLY A 694 7.01 29.59 19.10
CA GLY A 694 5.96 29.93 18.14
C GLY A 694 6.57 30.63 16.92
N GLY A 695 6.40 30.04 15.74
CA GLY A 695 7.14 30.41 14.53
C GLY A 695 6.80 31.80 13.99
N GLN A 696 7.47 32.85 14.48
CA GLN A 696 7.63 34.08 13.73
C GLN A 696 8.48 33.78 12.49
N ARG A 697 7.80 33.63 11.33
CA ARG A 697 8.46 33.58 10.02
C ARG A 697 9.10 34.94 9.73
N HIS A 698 10.42 35.05 9.91
CA HIS A 698 11.17 36.06 9.18
C HIS A 698 11.08 35.76 7.69
N VAL A 699 10.55 36.72 6.93
CA VAL A 699 10.56 36.71 5.47
C VAL A 699 11.90 37.30 5.02
N GLY A 700 12.57 36.61 4.09
CA GLY A 700 13.81 36.99 3.42
C GLY A 700 14.00 36.14 2.19
#